data_AF-A6FGS4-F1
#
_entry.id   AF-A6FGS4-F1
#
_cell.length_a   1.000
_cell.length_b   1.000
_cell.length_c   1.000
_cell.angle_alpha   90.00
_cell.angle_beta   90.00
_cell.angle_gamma   90.00
#
_symmetry.space_group_name_H-M   'P 1'
#
loop_
_entity.id
_entity.type
_entity.pdbx_description
1 polymer ?
#
loop_
_entity_poly.entity_id
_entity_poly.type
_entity_poly.pdbx_seq_one_letter_code
_entity_poly.pdbx_strand_id
1 'polypeptide(L)'
;MAIIYSAPSAANSFDPFIYSQLFMAAQHQAMMAGIPFDLLDENDLMDINNLSGYNALIIPSMQYVSSSKVDAIENALTQAVQNFGIGIITSGHFMTHSENNVPLANINQRMEQLLGVRSTGGGTWGVQTTMKANSITHPVTRDYSADEVLLSWNAVWTFIYQPVEGANVTDIVRLDTDTASYPAVFATITGGRNVHFSSDQIMADANLLWSAIQWVVFGDATPVGLKLTRQNNIFVSRTDMDQSMFADELQETAFPLYDLLGLWKNKYNFVGSYYINIGDKPGQGEYTDWSISAPLYQDYIALGNEVASHSWTHPDDTAALSTEQLQYEFQQSNAEITQQLGYVTVGAAIPGNPETIAVNNQLNNYLSYVSGRASIIGWGYPGAYGFLTPYHSMVYLSLSMSPDFTLVGWLNYTPDEAMQIWQDEYAQQTNHASQPILHWLWHDYAATNDPAYKPEMIENTIDWAYQHDSEFVTAVEVHNRINRFIASELQVSGVNPITANVASNDASLFSLRIKSSDIISKVDNWYAYNDKQVFLPLNGGGYTIHLSSTIVDVTHITELPMRSKLLTVSGDGQKLNFRFFGKGEILIHLHDSLVNDLEVLGADIVQQDGKDLTLRFTSLTNHNVILQSSSITTQCIDLDSDGFSSVGGECGAIDCNDSDASVHPGHQEICDGQDNDCDGIIPPEEIDVDNDGYAQCQGDCNDAIPAIFPGALEHCSDGIDNNCDSFVDEADAFCSVTDPIEASFTSVAAEDGFIRESSSGSSIGGLIKSANAGAKSLRIGDDRRNRQFKFIVSFDSSSIPTGATLESVKLILTRGKNSGTAPFTTHGNAVVDIKSGGFGGNPSLESDDFQAEADADAIVQFTDQGGNKSTYQVDLLDTAFPYINRSGRTQFRISFELNTDDDGQTDLAGFYSAENSNPSFHPKLEVIYTP
;
A
#
# COMPACT_ATOMS: atom_id res chain seq x y z
N MET A 1 11.50 19.07 0.42
CA MET A 1 10.97 20.45 0.27
C MET A 1 9.99 20.74 1.41
N ALA A 2 9.36 21.90 1.51
CA ALA A 2 8.37 22.15 2.57
C ALA A 2 7.05 22.73 2.02
N ILE A 3 5.93 22.36 2.65
CA ILE A 3 4.59 22.92 2.39
C ILE A 3 4.12 23.64 3.65
N ILE A 4 3.73 24.91 3.51
CA ILE A 4 3.46 25.80 4.63
C ILE A 4 1.97 26.00 4.81
N TYR A 5 1.50 25.83 6.05
CA TYR A 5 0.15 26.16 6.48
C TYR A 5 0.10 27.53 7.18
N SER A 6 -0.75 28.45 6.70
CA SER A 6 -1.00 29.73 7.37
C SER A 6 -2.31 29.70 8.15
N ALA A 7 -2.20 29.53 9.47
CA ALA A 7 -3.37 29.54 10.36
C ALA A 7 -4.19 30.86 10.31
N PRO A 8 -3.57 32.06 10.25
CA PRO A 8 -4.33 33.30 10.03
C PRO A 8 -5.08 33.33 8.70
N SER A 9 -4.50 32.79 7.62
CA SER A 9 -5.18 32.72 6.32
C SER A 9 -6.31 31.70 6.32
N ALA A 10 -6.12 30.54 6.97
CA ALA A 10 -7.18 29.56 7.20
C ALA A 10 -8.35 30.17 7.98
N ALA A 11 -8.08 30.93 9.05
CA ALA A 11 -9.10 31.56 9.88
C ALA A 11 -9.86 32.70 9.17
N ASN A 12 -9.25 33.33 8.16
CA ASN A 12 -9.89 34.37 7.34
C ASN A 12 -10.47 33.83 6.02
N SER A 13 -10.33 32.52 5.75
CA SER A 13 -11.00 31.88 4.62
C SER A 13 -12.51 31.80 4.87
N PHE A 14 -13.31 31.68 3.80
CA PHE A 14 -14.76 31.59 3.91
C PHE A 14 -15.21 30.28 4.59
N ASP A 15 -14.42 29.22 4.47
CA ASP A 15 -14.57 27.93 5.13
C ASP A 15 -13.16 27.39 5.46
N PRO A 16 -12.78 27.29 6.75
CA PRO A 16 -11.49 26.74 7.17
C PRO A 16 -11.20 25.34 6.64
N PHE A 17 -12.24 24.54 6.35
CA PHE A 17 -12.06 23.22 5.76
C PHE A 17 -11.63 23.33 4.29
N ILE A 18 -12.16 24.28 3.52
CA ILE A 18 -11.72 24.51 2.13
C ILE A 18 -10.26 24.95 2.08
N TYR A 19 -9.79 25.77 3.03
CA TYR A 19 -8.36 26.08 3.13
C TYR A 19 -7.52 24.81 3.40
N SER A 20 -8.02 23.90 4.24
CA SER A 20 -7.36 22.62 4.50
C SER A 20 -7.35 21.72 3.26
N GLN A 21 -8.42 21.74 2.44
CA GLN A 21 -8.42 21.07 1.14
C GLN A 21 -7.36 21.65 0.19
N LEU A 22 -7.20 22.98 0.13
CA LEU A 22 -6.14 23.61 -0.67
C LEU A 22 -4.74 23.14 -0.23
N PHE A 23 -4.54 23.09 1.09
CA PHE A 23 -3.29 22.61 1.68
C PHE A 23 -3.02 21.13 1.34
N MET A 24 -4.04 20.28 1.34
CA MET A 24 -3.92 18.87 0.93
C MET A 24 -3.77 18.71 -0.58
N ALA A 25 -4.42 19.53 -1.41
CA ALA A 25 -4.21 19.53 -2.85
C ALA A 25 -2.74 19.83 -3.20
N ALA A 26 -2.10 20.75 -2.46
CA ALA A 26 -0.66 20.99 -2.59
C ALA A 26 0.19 19.78 -2.19
N GLN A 27 -0.20 19.03 -1.15
CA GLN A 27 0.46 17.77 -0.76
C GLN A 27 0.32 16.71 -1.86
N HIS A 28 -0.87 16.55 -2.43
CA HIS A 28 -1.07 15.63 -3.54
C HIS A 28 -0.24 16.00 -4.77
N GLN A 29 -0.23 17.27 -5.17
CA GLN A 29 0.59 17.71 -6.30
C GLN A 29 2.10 17.60 -6.01
N ALA A 30 2.52 17.67 -4.75
CA ALA A 30 3.88 17.36 -4.33
C ALA A 30 4.22 15.86 -4.47
N MET A 31 3.30 14.97 -4.10
CA MET A 31 3.42 13.53 -4.36
C MET A 31 3.43 13.23 -5.86
N MET A 32 2.58 13.92 -6.64
CA MET A 32 2.62 13.85 -8.11
C MET A 32 3.95 14.34 -8.67
N ALA A 33 4.57 15.38 -8.11
CA ALA A 33 5.90 15.82 -8.50
C ALA A 33 6.98 14.77 -8.16
N GLY A 34 6.71 13.94 -7.15
CA GLY A 34 7.59 12.90 -6.64
C GLY A 34 8.72 13.44 -5.77
N ILE A 35 8.45 14.53 -5.05
CA ILE A 35 9.41 15.16 -4.14
C ILE A 35 8.88 15.03 -2.70
N PRO A 36 9.54 14.28 -1.81
CA PRO A 36 9.18 14.23 -0.40
C PRO A 36 9.22 15.62 0.27
N PHE A 37 8.35 15.81 1.25
CA PHE A 37 8.11 17.12 1.85
C PHE A 37 7.83 17.06 3.35
N ASP A 38 8.21 18.14 4.03
CA ASP A 38 7.81 18.44 5.40
C ASP A 38 6.62 19.40 5.42
N LEU A 39 5.79 19.28 6.45
CA LEU A 39 4.67 20.19 6.70
C LEU A 39 5.04 21.18 7.80
N LEU A 40 5.00 22.47 7.49
CA LEU A 40 5.44 23.54 8.37
C LEU A 40 4.33 24.56 8.65
N ASP A 41 4.50 25.36 9.70
CA ASP A 41 3.61 26.46 10.08
C ASP A 41 4.29 27.84 10.02
N GLU A 42 3.57 28.91 10.37
CA GLU A 42 4.13 30.27 10.40
C GLU A 42 5.23 30.50 11.45
N ASN A 43 5.32 29.66 12.50
CA ASN A 43 6.42 29.74 13.46
C ASN A 43 7.72 29.24 12.85
N ASP A 44 7.67 28.16 12.07
CA ASP A 44 8.84 27.62 11.38
C ASP A 44 9.43 28.64 10.42
N LEU A 45 8.56 29.44 9.77
CA LEU A 45 8.96 30.52 8.86
C LEU A 45 9.73 31.68 9.51
N MET A 46 9.81 31.76 10.84
CA MET A 46 10.50 32.87 11.51
C MET A 46 12.03 32.69 11.60
N ASP A 47 12.55 31.48 11.35
CA ASP A 47 13.98 31.17 11.48
C ASP A 47 14.55 30.58 10.17
N ILE A 48 15.59 31.22 9.64
CA ILE A 48 16.31 30.75 8.45
C ILE A 48 16.90 29.35 8.62
N ASN A 49 17.28 28.95 9.84
CA ASN A 49 17.83 27.62 10.08
C ASN A 49 16.81 26.52 9.78
N ASN A 50 15.52 26.80 9.98
CA ASN A 50 14.44 25.87 9.66
C ASN A 50 14.19 25.79 8.14
N LEU A 51 14.62 26.78 7.35
CA LEU A 51 14.32 26.87 5.92
C LEU A 51 15.51 26.48 5.02
N SER A 52 16.74 26.73 5.48
CA SER A 52 17.96 26.64 4.66
C SER A 52 18.26 25.26 4.07
N GLY A 53 17.63 24.19 4.57
CA GLY A 53 17.77 22.83 4.07
C GLY A 53 16.87 22.49 2.87
N TYR A 54 15.90 23.34 2.53
CA TYR A 54 14.95 23.06 1.44
C TYR A 54 15.37 23.71 0.12
N ASN A 55 14.96 23.11 -1.01
CA ASN A 55 15.10 23.73 -2.33
C ASN A 55 13.90 24.60 -2.72
N ALA A 56 12.73 24.32 -2.13
CA ALA A 56 11.47 24.97 -2.46
C ALA A 56 10.56 25.07 -1.23
N LEU A 57 9.82 26.18 -1.14
CA LEU A 57 8.75 26.43 -0.18
C LEU A 57 7.43 26.58 -0.95
N ILE A 58 6.48 25.66 -0.73
CA ILE A 58 5.14 25.73 -1.29
C ILE A 58 4.25 26.38 -0.24
N ILE A 59 3.71 27.54 -0.54
CA ILE A 59 2.84 28.31 0.35
C ILE A 59 1.50 28.46 -0.37
N PRO A 60 0.57 27.50 -0.24
CA PRO A 60 -0.64 27.46 -1.05
C PRO A 60 -1.42 28.75 -0.96
N SER A 61 -1.59 29.34 0.22
CA SER A 61 -2.16 30.68 0.36
C SER A 61 -1.72 31.31 1.69
N MET A 62 -1.22 32.54 1.65
CA MET A 62 -0.72 33.27 2.83
C MET A 62 -1.01 34.78 2.70
N GLN A 63 -2.26 35.13 2.43
CA GLN A 63 -2.69 36.53 2.36
C GLN A 63 -2.62 37.22 3.72
N TYR A 64 -3.00 36.50 4.78
CA TYR A 64 -3.11 36.97 6.15
C TYR A 64 -1.97 36.38 7.00
N VAL A 65 -1.33 37.21 7.81
CA VAL A 65 -0.19 36.81 8.65
C VAL A 65 -0.32 37.44 10.03
N SER A 66 0.16 36.76 11.09
CA SER A 66 0.19 37.40 12.40
C SER A 66 1.09 38.63 12.40
N SER A 67 0.55 39.78 12.80
CA SER A 67 1.25 41.07 12.88
C SER A 67 2.53 41.00 13.70
N SER A 68 2.53 40.14 14.73
CA SER A 68 3.69 39.93 15.61
C SER A 68 4.86 39.18 14.95
N LYS A 69 4.58 38.45 13.86
CA LYS A 69 5.55 37.58 13.17
C LYS A 69 6.04 38.13 11.83
N VAL A 70 5.34 39.14 11.26
CA VAL A 70 5.61 39.67 9.91
C VAL A 70 7.09 39.97 9.68
N ASP A 71 7.73 40.74 10.56
CA ASP A 71 9.13 41.16 10.38
C ASP A 71 10.10 39.96 10.40
N ALA A 72 9.85 38.98 11.28
CA ALA A 72 10.68 37.78 11.40
C ALA A 72 10.53 36.88 10.16
N ILE A 73 9.29 36.65 9.73
CA ILE A 73 8.98 35.85 8.53
C ILE A 73 9.57 36.51 7.28
N GLU A 74 9.36 37.83 7.10
CA GLU A 74 9.90 38.57 5.96
C GLU A 74 11.43 38.47 5.91
N ASN A 75 12.11 38.61 7.05
CA ASN A 75 13.56 38.51 7.14
C ASN A 75 14.08 37.09 6.83
N ALA A 76 13.42 36.04 7.34
CA ALA A 76 13.81 34.67 7.08
C ALA A 76 13.57 34.26 5.61
N LEU A 77 12.41 34.59 5.05
CA LEU A 77 12.09 34.34 3.63
C LEU A 77 13.03 35.10 2.69
N THR A 78 13.36 36.34 3.01
CA THR A 78 14.33 37.12 2.22
C THR A 78 15.69 36.43 2.21
N GLN A 79 16.17 35.95 3.35
CA GLN A 79 17.42 35.19 3.40
C GLN A 79 17.33 33.87 2.65
N ALA A 80 16.22 33.12 2.79
CA ALA A 80 16.00 31.87 2.08
C ALA A 80 16.12 32.06 0.55
N VAL A 81 15.41 33.05 0.00
CA VAL A 81 15.42 33.35 -1.44
C VAL A 81 16.78 33.90 -1.89
N GLN A 82 17.31 34.90 -1.19
CA GLN A 82 18.48 35.66 -1.67
C GLN A 82 19.82 34.99 -1.37
N ASN A 83 19.96 34.34 -0.21
CA ASN A 83 21.23 33.77 0.24
C ASN A 83 21.35 32.27 -0.06
N PHE A 84 20.23 31.55 -0.06
CA PHE A 84 20.19 30.10 -0.26
C PHE A 84 19.57 29.68 -1.61
N GLY A 85 19.03 30.64 -2.38
CA GLY A 85 18.43 30.36 -3.69
C GLY A 85 17.15 29.54 -3.62
N ILE A 86 16.46 29.55 -2.47
CA ILE A 86 15.25 28.75 -2.24
C ILE A 86 14.09 29.37 -3.02
N GLY A 87 13.41 28.55 -3.82
CA GLY A 87 12.26 28.98 -4.60
C GLY A 87 10.97 29.05 -3.78
N ILE A 88 10.11 30.03 -4.08
CA ILE A 88 8.76 30.12 -3.49
C ILE A 88 7.71 29.80 -4.56
N ILE A 89 6.78 28.91 -4.23
CA ILE A 89 5.58 28.65 -5.02
C ILE A 89 4.37 29.08 -4.20
N THR A 90 3.58 30.03 -4.69
CA THR A 90 2.42 30.55 -3.93
C THR A 90 1.33 31.09 -4.85
N SER A 91 0.13 31.32 -4.32
CA SER A 91 -0.96 31.94 -5.06
C SER A 91 -1.49 33.23 -4.42
N GLY A 92 -2.16 34.02 -5.25
CA GLY A 92 -2.91 35.19 -4.82
C GLY A 92 -2.05 36.24 -4.13
N HIS A 93 -2.62 36.89 -3.13
CA HIS A 93 -1.91 37.89 -2.33
C HIS A 93 -0.97 37.21 -1.33
N PHE A 94 0.23 37.77 -1.16
CA PHE A 94 1.24 37.20 -0.27
C PHE A 94 1.65 38.21 0.81
N MET A 95 1.36 37.90 2.07
CA MET A 95 1.67 38.70 3.25
C MET A 95 1.20 40.16 3.13
N THR A 96 -0.07 40.34 2.81
CA THR A 96 -0.66 41.66 2.50
C THR A 96 -1.51 42.23 3.64
N HIS A 97 -2.06 41.36 4.48
CA HIS A 97 -2.95 41.74 5.58
C HIS A 97 -2.51 41.08 6.89
N SER A 98 -2.84 41.73 8.00
CA SER A 98 -2.72 41.14 9.34
C SER A 98 -3.79 40.07 9.57
N GLU A 99 -3.65 39.29 10.65
CA GLU A 99 -4.61 38.30 11.10
C GLU A 99 -6.03 38.88 11.35
N ASN A 100 -6.13 40.20 11.55
CA ASN A 100 -7.38 40.93 11.76
C ASN A 100 -7.90 41.63 10.49
N ASN A 101 -7.42 41.22 9.31
CA ASN A 101 -7.78 41.79 8.01
C ASN A 101 -7.48 43.30 7.89
N VAL A 102 -6.36 43.74 8.48
CA VAL A 102 -5.85 45.12 8.33
C VAL A 102 -4.70 45.11 7.33
N PRO A 103 -4.72 45.94 6.26
CA PRO A 103 -3.62 46.03 5.31
C PRO A 103 -2.29 46.33 6.00
N LEU A 104 -1.26 45.54 5.69
CA LEU A 104 0.10 45.77 6.18
C LEU A 104 0.74 46.95 5.45
N ALA A 105 1.75 47.57 6.06
CA ALA A 105 2.55 48.59 5.40
C ALA A 105 3.24 48.01 4.15
N ASN A 106 3.31 48.83 3.08
CA ASN A 106 3.93 48.47 1.80
C ASN A 106 3.42 47.15 1.20
N ILE A 107 2.10 47.03 1.04
CA ILE A 107 1.39 45.79 0.67
C ILE A 107 1.98 44.99 -0.50
N ASN A 108 2.59 45.63 -1.50
CA ASN A 108 3.20 44.95 -2.65
C ASN A 108 4.70 44.66 -2.47
N GLN A 109 5.39 45.31 -1.54
CA GLN A 109 6.86 45.27 -1.46
C GLN A 109 7.39 43.84 -1.29
N ARG A 110 6.74 43.01 -0.47
CA ARG A 110 7.14 41.62 -0.26
C ARG A 110 6.99 40.78 -1.53
N MET A 111 5.88 40.92 -2.23
CA MET A 111 5.67 40.26 -3.53
C MET A 111 6.71 40.72 -4.56
N GLU A 112 6.99 42.01 -4.61
CA GLU A 112 7.97 42.56 -5.55
C GLU A 112 9.38 42.01 -5.28
N GLN A 113 9.78 41.96 -4.00
CA GLN A 113 11.12 41.51 -3.59
C GLN A 113 11.29 39.99 -3.64
N LEU A 114 10.30 39.23 -3.19
CA LEU A 114 10.40 37.76 -3.08
C LEU A 114 9.96 37.06 -4.35
N LEU A 115 8.92 37.56 -5.03
CA LEU A 115 8.26 36.87 -6.15
C LEU A 115 8.46 37.57 -7.50
N GLY A 116 8.93 38.81 -7.53
CA GLY A 116 9.16 39.56 -8.79
C GLY A 116 7.88 39.99 -9.50
N VAL A 117 6.74 39.93 -8.80
CA VAL A 117 5.42 40.33 -9.30
C VAL A 117 4.76 41.31 -8.32
N ARG A 118 3.81 42.10 -8.81
CA ARG A 118 2.98 42.99 -7.99
C ARG A 118 1.52 42.92 -8.36
N SER A 119 0.64 43.11 -7.39
CA SER A 119 -0.79 43.24 -7.66
C SER A 119 -1.09 44.60 -8.27
N THR A 120 -2.00 44.63 -9.26
CA THR A 120 -2.51 45.86 -9.86
C THR A 120 -3.80 46.37 -9.23
N GLY A 121 -4.39 45.61 -8.29
CA GLY A 121 -5.68 45.91 -7.68
C GLY A 121 -6.91 45.68 -8.57
N GLY A 122 -6.71 45.25 -9.83
CA GLY A 122 -7.79 44.80 -10.73
C GLY A 122 -8.03 43.29 -10.65
N GLY A 123 -9.15 42.81 -11.17
CA GLY A 123 -9.52 41.39 -11.21
C GLY A 123 -10.64 41.10 -12.20
N THR A 124 -10.79 39.83 -12.60
CA THR A 124 -11.99 39.38 -13.32
C THR A 124 -12.94 38.75 -12.31
N TRP A 125 -14.21 39.13 -12.37
CA TRP A 125 -15.21 38.72 -11.39
C TRP A 125 -16.43 38.13 -12.09
N GLY A 126 -16.75 36.86 -11.79
CA GLY A 126 -18.01 36.25 -12.23
C GLY A 126 -18.18 36.14 -13.75
N VAL A 127 -17.07 36.08 -14.50
CA VAL A 127 -17.06 35.92 -15.95
C VAL A 127 -16.57 34.53 -16.33
N GLN A 128 -17.03 34.06 -17.48
CA GLN A 128 -16.53 32.85 -18.12
C GLN A 128 -15.04 33.04 -18.43
N THR A 129 -14.24 32.08 -18.00
CA THR A 129 -12.78 32.13 -18.15
C THR A 129 -12.24 30.81 -18.65
N THR A 130 -11.25 30.88 -19.52
CA THR A 130 -10.51 29.71 -20.00
C THR A 130 -9.03 29.90 -19.72
N MET A 131 -8.44 28.97 -18.99
CA MET A 131 -7.00 28.91 -18.74
C MET A 131 -6.31 28.20 -19.89
N LYS A 132 -5.30 28.84 -20.49
CA LYS A 132 -4.57 28.30 -21.64
C LYS A 132 -3.06 28.37 -21.49
N ALA A 133 -2.39 27.32 -21.94
CA ALA A 133 -0.94 27.30 -22.04
C ALA A 133 -0.45 28.47 -22.91
N ASN A 134 0.47 29.28 -22.37
CA ASN A 134 1.02 30.44 -23.08
C ASN A 134 2.48 30.20 -23.49
N SER A 135 3.33 29.76 -22.56
CA SER A 135 4.75 29.48 -22.84
C SER A 135 5.05 28.00 -22.96
N ILE A 136 4.83 27.41 -24.13
CA ILE A 136 5.07 25.97 -24.36
C ILE A 136 6.56 25.58 -24.48
N THR A 137 7.48 26.55 -24.40
CA THR A 137 8.92 26.25 -24.29
C THR A 137 9.36 26.18 -22.82
N HIS A 138 8.56 26.71 -21.89
CA HIS A 138 8.89 26.70 -20.48
C HIS A 138 8.70 25.29 -19.90
N PRO A 139 9.63 24.80 -19.05
CA PRO A 139 9.54 23.47 -18.45
C PRO A 139 8.21 23.05 -17.86
N VAL A 140 7.48 24.01 -17.28
CA VAL A 140 6.20 23.78 -16.59
C VAL A 140 5.08 23.39 -17.57
N THR A 141 5.09 23.94 -18.78
CA THR A 141 4.03 23.78 -19.80
C THR A 141 4.53 23.16 -21.10
N ARG A 142 5.73 22.59 -21.12
CA ARG A 142 6.35 22.07 -22.36
C ARG A 142 5.69 20.83 -22.95
N ASP A 143 4.93 20.11 -22.14
CA ASP A 143 4.19 18.94 -22.57
C ASP A 143 2.77 19.31 -23.06
N TYR A 144 2.39 20.60 -22.98
CA TYR A 144 1.15 21.15 -23.55
C TYR A 144 1.36 21.69 -24.96
N SER A 145 0.28 21.70 -25.74
CA SER A 145 0.23 22.38 -27.03
C SER A 145 0.01 23.89 -26.88
N ALA A 146 0.42 24.67 -27.88
CA ALA A 146 0.17 26.12 -27.88
C ALA A 146 -1.34 26.39 -27.86
N ASP A 147 -1.78 27.30 -26.98
CA ASP A 147 -3.19 27.64 -26.76
C ASP A 147 -4.08 26.47 -26.29
N GLU A 148 -3.49 25.36 -25.84
CA GLU A 148 -4.24 24.26 -25.25
C GLU A 148 -5.01 24.74 -24.02
N VAL A 149 -6.28 24.33 -23.93
CA VAL A 149 -7.15 24.63 -22.80
C VAL A 149 -6.82 23.70 -21.66
N LEU A 150 -6.35 24.26 -20.54
CA LEU A 150 -6.10 23.50 -19.31
C LEU A 150 -7.42 23.26 -18.60
N LEU A 151 -8.17 24.34 -18.36
CA LEU A 151 -9.46 24.33 -17.66
C LEU A 151 -10.34 25.48 -18.15
N SER A 152 -11.65 25.30 -18.01
CA SER A 152 -12.64 26.36 -18.21
C SER A 152 -13.57 26.43 -17.02
N TRP A 153 -13.91 27.64 -16.59
CA TRP A 153 -14.81 27.85 -15.48
C TRP A 153 -15.91 28.84 -15.84
N ASN A 154 -17.08 28.61 -15.25
CA ASN A 154 -18.23 29.45 -15.45
C ASN A 154 -18.11 30.83 -14.78
N ALA A 155 -17.42 30.88 -13.63
CA ALA A 155 -17.20 32.08 -12.85
C ALA A 155 -15.97 31.89 -11.95
N VAL A 156 -14.89 32.61 -12.23
CA VAL A 156 -13.66 32.59 -11.39
C VAL A 156 -13.39 33.96 -10.80
N TRP A 157 -12.86 33.95 -9.58
CA TRP A 157 -12.34 35.10 -8.87
C TRP A 157 -10.81 35.09 -9.03
N THR A 158 -10.24 36.09 -9.69
CA THR A 158 -8.79 36.19 -9.88
C THR A 158 -8.33 37.63 -9.85
N PHE A 159 -7.16 37.86 -9.25
CA PHE A 159 -6.52 39.17 -9.23
C PHE A 159 -5.55 39.29 -10.41
N ILE A 160 -5.39 40.50 -10.91
CA ILE A 160 -4.46 40.79 -12.01
C ILE A 160 -3.12 41.21 -11.42
N TYR A 161 -2.08 40.49 -11.80
CA TYR A 161 -0.70 40.76 -11.44
C TYR A 161 0.10 41.19 -12.66
N GLN A 162 1.20 41.89 -12.42
CA GLN A 162 2.15 42.25 -13.46
C GLN A 162 3.58 42.05 -12.96
N PRO A 163 4.52 41.75 -13.87
CA PRO A 163 5.94 41.71 -13.56
C PRO A 163 6.43 43.05 -12.97
N VAL A 164 7.41 42.97 -12.08
CA VAL A 164 8.21 44.15 -11.68
C VAL A 164 9.11 44.55 -12.86
N GLU A 165 9.27 45.87 -13.09
CA GLU A 165 10.10 46.37 -14.17
C GLU A 165 11.55 45.85 -14.05
N GLY A 166 12.06 45.23 -15.12
CA GLY A 166 13.40 44.63 -15.14
C GLY A 166 13.52 43.24 -14.51
N ALA A 167 12.45 42.66 -13.98
CA ALA A 167 12.45 41.29 -13.46
C ALA A 167 12.50 40.25 -14.59
N ASN A 168 13.19 39.14 -14.36
CA ASN A 168 13.18 37.99 -15.26
C ASN A 168 11.89 37.19 -15.01
N VAL A 169 10.88 37.40 -15.86
CA VAL A 169 9.54 36.81 -15.71
C VAL A 169 9.09 36.18 -17.01
N THR A 170 8.60 34.94 -16.92
CA THR A 170 7.89 34.25 -18.01
C THR A 170 6.43 34.09 -17.63
N ASP A 171 5.53 34.56 -18.48
CA ASP A 171 4.10 34.24 -18.40
C ASP A 171 3.86 32.83 -18.94
N ILE A 172 3.62 31.88 -18.04
CA ILE A 172 3.52 30.45 -18.36
C ILE A 172 2.13 30.12 -18.90
N VAL A 173 1.11 30.66 -18.23
CA VAL A 173 -0.30 30.38 -18.49
C VAL A 173 -1.08 31.67 -18.36
N ARG A 174 -2.02 31.86 -19.30
CA ARG A 174 -2.93 33.01 -19.32
C ARG A 174 -4.37 32.59 -19.08
N LEU A 175 -5.16 33.54 -18.59
CA LEU A 175 -6.61 33.47 -18.49
C LEU A 175 -7.24 34.33 -19.59
N ASP A 176 -7.98 33.70 -20.48
CA ASP A 176 -8.77 34.35 -21.50
C ASP A 176 -10.21 34.58 -20.98
N THR A 177 -10.72 35.80 -21.16
CA THR A 177 -12.14 36.18 -21.01
C THR A 177 -12.70 36.61 -22.37
N ASP A 178 -14.00 36.85 -22.45
CA ASP A 178 -14.65 37.39 -23.67
C ASP A 178 -14.07 38.72 -24.16
N THR A 179 -13.42 39.50 -23.27
CA THR A 179 -13.00 40.89 -23.56
C THR A 179 -11.51 41.15 -23.42
N ALA A 180 -10.76 40.26 -22.76
CA ALA A 180 -9.35 40.45 -22.42
C ALA A 180 -8.65 39.14 -22.08
N SER A 181 -7.31 39.14 -22.16
CA SER A 181 -6.46 38.05 -21.72
C SER A 181 -5.46 38.57 -20.68
N TYR A 182 -5.26 37.80 -19.61
CA TYR A 182 -4.43 38.19 -18.47
C TYR A 182 -3.43 37.08 -18.14
N PRO A 183 -2.15 37.39 -17.89
CA PRO A 183 -1.22 36.44 -17.30
C PRO A 183 -1.75 35.90 -15.97
N ALA A 184 -1.67 34.59 -15.77
CA ALA A 184 -2.27 33.89 -14.63
C ALA A 184 -1.26 33.08 -13.82
N VAL A 185 -0.20 32.59 -14.47
CA VAL A 185 0.89 31.87 -13.79
C VAL A 185 2.23 32.42 -14.27
N PHE A 186 3.02 32.92 -13.33
CA PHE A 186 4.32 33.55 -13.60
C PHE A 186 5.46 32.69 -13.07
N ALA A 187 6.45 32.39 -13.92
CA ALA A 187 7.76 31.91 -13.48
C ALA A 187 8.70 33.11 -13.34
N THR A 188 9.36 33.26 -12.19
CA THR A 188 10.28 34.36 -11.94
C THR A 188 11.60 33.91 -11.33
N ILE A 189 12.62 34.77 -11.39
CA ILE A 189 13.89 34.59 -10.68
C ILE A 189 14.23 35.86 -9.92
N THR A 190 14.11 35.84 -8.59
CA THR A 190 14.45 36.95 -7.67
C THR A 190 15.67 36.63 -6.80
N GLY A 191 16.13 35.38 -6.80
CA GLY A 191 17.23 34.82 -6.02
C GLY A 191 17.15 33.29 -6.11
N GLY A 192 15.95 32.77 -5.81
CA GLY A 192 15.48 31.43 -6.21
C GLY A 192 14.58 31.47 -7.45
N ARG A 193 14.20 30.29 -7.96
CA ARG A 193 13.18 30.11 -8.99
C ARG A 193 11.81 30.09 -8.34
N ASN A 194 10.91 30.99 -8.74
CA ASN A 194 9.59 31.10 -8.11
C ASN A 194 8.48 30.85 -9.12
N VAL A 195 7.34 30.37 -8.63
CA VAL A 195 6.11 30.31 -9.43
C VAL A 195 4.98 30.97 -8.65
N HIS A 196 4.34 31.97 -9.25
CA HIS A 196 3.20 32.67 -8.68
C HIS A 196 1.94 32.38 -9.48
N PHE A 197 0.90 31.91 -8.81
CA PHE A 197 -0.43 31.70 -9.37
C PHE A 197 -1.34 32.87 -8.99
N SER A 198 -2.17 33.37 -9.91
CA SER A 198 -2.98 34.56 -9.65
C SER A 198 -4.14 34.33 -8.67
N SER A 199 -4.54 33.07 -8.42
CA SER A 199 -5.50 32.70 -7.38
C SER A 199 -5.30 31.27 -6.89
N ASP A 200 -5.81 31.00 -5.69
CA ASP A 200 -5.76 29.69 -5.02
C ASP A 200 -6.43 28.60 -5.87
N GLN A 201 -7.53 28.97 -6.55
CA GLN A 201 -8.24 28.08 -7.46
C GLN A 201 -7.40 27.66 -8.68
N ILE A 202 -6.65 28.57 -9.28
CA ILE A 202 -5.79 28.26 -10.44
C ILE A 202 -4.62 27.37 -10.02
N MET A 203 -4.13 27.53 -8.78
CA MET A 203 -3.07 26.69 -8.23
C MET A 203 -3.55 25.25 -7.98
N ALA A 204 -4.77 25.09 -7.47
CA ALA A 204 -5.29 23.80 -7.03
C ALA A 204 -5.98 22.99 -8.14
N ASP A 205 -6.90 23.62 -8.89
CA ASP A 205 -7.74 22.91 -9.86
C ASP A 205 -6.91 22.43 -11.06
N ALA A 206 -5.91 23.21 -11.48
CA ALA A 206 -5.05 22.85 -12.59
C ALA A 206 -3.98 21.84 -12.13
N ASN A 207 -3.84 20.74 -12.87
CA ASN A 207 -2.73 19.78 -12.76
C ASN A 207 -1.39 20.41 -13.21
N LEU A 208 -1.01 21.54 -12.61
CA LEU A 208 0.13 22.37 -13.02
C LEU A 208 1.12 22.60 -11.87
N LEU A 209 0.65 22.57 -10.62
CA LEU A 209 1.51 22.80 -9.45
C LEU A 209 2.59 21.72 -9.34
N TRP A 210 2.29 20.45 -9.63
CA TRP A 210 3.31 19.39 -9.62
C TRP A 210 4.48 19.68 -10.59
N SER A 211 4.18 20.24 -11.76
CA SER A 211 5.18 20.59 -12.78
C SER A 211 5.96 21.87 -12.39
N ALA A 212 5.27 22.83 -11.77
CA ALA A 212 5.91 23.99 -11.14
C ALA A 212 6.90 23.59 -10.05
N ILE A 213 6.53 22.62 -9.20
CA ILE A 213 7.39 22.06 -8.15
C ILE A 213 8.66 21.46 -8.76
N GLN A 214 8.53 20.62 -9.79
CA GLN A 214 9.69 20.04 -10.47
C GLN A 214 10.59 21.12 -11.07
N TRP A 215 10.05 22.15 -11.74
CA TRP A 215 10.87 23.21 -12.29
C TRP A 215 11.60 24.04 -11.22
N VAL A 216 10.95 24.32 -10.09
CA VAL A 216 11.62 25.05 -9.00
C VAL A 216 12.80 24.24 -8.46
N VAL A 217 12.63 22.93 -8.27
CA VAL A 217 13.69 22.05 -7.73
C VAL A 217 14.78 21.75 -8.77
N PHE A 218 14.42 21.31 -9.97
CA PHE A 218 15.36 20.80 -10.98
C PHE A 218 15.78 21.84 -12.04
N GLY A 219 15.02 22.93 -12.18
CA GLY A 219 15.22 23.89 -13.27
C GLY A 219 14.95 23.26 -14.64
N ASP A 220 15.88 23.44 -15.56
CA ASP A 220 15.78 22.90 -16.92
C ASP A 220 16.29 21.45 -17.04
N ALA A 221 16.90 20.91 -15.98
CA ALA A 221 17.35 19.52 -15.94
C ALA A 221 16.18 18.53 -15.97
N THR A 222 16.45 17.29 -16.39
CA THR A 222 15.45 16.21 -16.35
C THR A 222 15.05 15.92 -14.90
N PRO A 223 13.77 16.10 -14.53
CA PRO A 223 13.30 15.77 -13.20
C PRO A 223 13.32 14.25 -12.99
N VAL A 224 13.67 13.84 -11.76
CA VAL A 224 13.50 12.47 -11.27
C VAL A 224 12.63 12.53 -10.03
N GLY A 225 11.45 11.92 -10.09
CA GLY A 225 10.50 11.90 -8.98
C GLY A 225 10.35 10.50 -8.38
N LEU A 226 10.29 10.42 -7.06
CA LEU A 226 9.86 9.24 -6.32
C LEU A 226 8.34 9.09 -6.46
N LYS A 227 7.86 7.97 -6.97
CA LYS A 227 6.45 7.75 -7.31
C LYS A 227 5.81 6.74 -6.37
N LEU A 228 4.54 6.97 -6.02
CA LEU A 228 3.77 6.12 -5.09
C LEU A 228 3.38 4.77 -5.70
N THR A 229 3.43 4.67 -7.02
CA THR A 229 3.16 3.44 -7.78
C THR A 229 4.10 3.33 -9.00
N ARG A 230 4.20 2.12 -9.58
CA ARG A 230 4.85 1.86 -10.87
C ARG A 230 3.92 2.11 -12.05
N GLN A 231 2.61 2.15 -11.83
CA GLN A 231 1.57 2.42 -12.82
C GLN A 231 1.45 3.92 -13.15
N ASN A 232 0.63 4.26 -14.14
CA ASN A 232 0.38 5.65 -14.52
C ASN A 232 -0.33 6.44 -13.42
N ASN A 233 -1.21 5.81 -12.66
CA ASN A 233 -1.96 6.45 -11.58
C ASN A 233 -2.42 5.42 -10.54
N ILE A 234 -2.92 5.92 -9.41
CA ILE A 234 -3.54 5.13 -8.36
C ILE A 234 -5.06 5.31 -8.46
N PHE A 235 -5.80 4.20 -8.46
CA PHE A 235 -7.25 4.19 -8.48
C PHE A 235 -7.80 3.56 -7.19
N VAL A 236 -8.41 4.38 -6.35
CA VAL A 236 -8.97 3.99 -5.05
C VAL A 236 -10.48 3.84 -5.19
N SER A 237 -10.97 2.63 -4.96
CA SER A 237 -12.41 2.35 -4.91
C SER A 237 -12.88 2.38 -3.46
N ARG A 238 -13.85 3.26 -3.18
CA ARG A 238 -14.67 3.24 -1.97
C ARG A 238 -16.03 2.65 -2.32
N THR A 239 -16.44 1.67 -1.53
CA THR A 239 -17.78 1.10 -1.57
C THR A 239 -18.47 1.34 -0.24
N ASP A 240 -19.55 2.11 -0.26
CA ASP A 240 -20.41 2.27 0.91
C ASP A 240 -21.37 1.07 0.94
N MET A 241 -21.25 0.24 1.98
CA MET A 241 -22.01 -1.00 2.13
C MET A 241 -23.30 -0.71 2.89
N ASP A 242 -24.22 0.03 2.27
CA ASP A 242 -25.44 0.51 2.93
C ASP A 242 -26.31 -0.64 3.43
N GLN A 243 -26.26 -1.79 2.76
CA GLN A 243 -27.09 -2.94 3.10
C GLN A 243 -26.49 -3.80 4.22
N SER A 244 -25.25 -3.51 4.65
CA SER A 244 -24.55 -4.28 5.69
C SER A 244 -25.19 -4.20 7.09
N MET A 245 -26.04 -3.20 7.33
CA MET A 245 -26.84 -3.10 8.55
C MET A 245 -28.19 -3.81 8.47
N PHE A 246 -28.50 -4.51 7.37
CA PHE A 246 -29.75 -5.26 7.19
C PHE A 246 -29.46 -6.73 6.88
N ALA A 247 -29.54 -7.59 7.91
CA ALA A 247 -29.17 -9.00 7.80
C ALA A 247 -29.94 -9.78 6.70
N ASP A 248 -31.16 -9.37 6.37
CA ASP A 248 -31.99 -9.98 5.33
C ASP A 248 -31.64 -9.53 3.90
N GLU A 249 -30.90 -8.43 3.73
CA GLU A 249 -30.52 -7.91 2.41
C GLU A 249 -29.18 -8.47 1.90
N LEU A 250 -28.36 -9.05 2.78
CA LEU A 250 -27.02 -9.59 2.43
C LEU A 250 -27.04 -10.56 1.25
N GLN A 251 -28.09 -11.40 1.15
CA GLN A 251 -28.26 -12.40 0.08
C GLN A 251 -28.45 -11.77 -1.30
N GLU A 252 -28.97 -10.54 -1.36
CA GLU A 252 -29.23 -9.83 -2.61
C GLU A 252 -28.08 -8.88 -2.99
N THR A 253 -27.22 -8.51 -2.03
CA THR A 253 -26.13 -7.56 -2.24
C THR A 253 -24.75 -8.14 -1.97
N ALA A 254 -24.40 -8.35 -0.71
CA ALA A 254 -23.03 -8.67 -0.31
C ALA A 254 -22.55 -10.04 -0.85
N PHE A 255 -23.42 -11.06 -0.90
CA PHE A 255 -23.04 -12.35 -1.49
C PHE A 255 -22.77 -12.26 -3.00
N PRO A 256 -23.69 -11.73 -3.84
CA PRO A 256 -23.39 -11.51 -5.27
C PRO A 256 -22.18 -10.60 -5.51
N LEU A 257 -21.97 -9.61 -4.65
CA LEU A 257 -20.81 -8.72 -4.77
C LEU A 257 -19.50 -9.50 -4.57
N TYR A 258 -19.41 -10.42 -3.60
CA TYR A 258 -18.23 -11.27 -3.41
C TYR A 258 -17.81 -12.00 -4.69
N ASP A 259 -18.77 -12.61 -5.40
CA ASP A 259 -18.52 -13.33 -6.65
C ASP A 259 -17.93 -12.39 -7.71
N LEU A 260 -18.49 -11.18 -7.84
CA LEU A 260 -17.96 -10.14 -8.72
C LEU A 260 -16.53 -9.72 -8.33
N LEU A 261 -16.22 -9.62 -7.03
CA LEU A 261 -14.87 -9.29 -6.57
C LEU A 261 -13.86 -10.36 -6.98
N GLY A 262 -14.22 -11.64 -6.91
CA GLY A 262 -13.38 -12.74 -7.39
C GLY A 262 -13.10 -12.62 -8.89
N LEU A 263 -14.13 -12.34 -9.69
CA LEU A 263 -14.00 -12.13 -11.14
C LEU A 263 -13.14 -10.91 -11.47
N TRP A 264 -13.37 -9.76 -10.83
CA TRP A 264 -12.60 -8.55 -11.06
C TRP A 264 -11.16 -8.67 -10.56
N LYS A 265 -10.92 -9.42 -9.47
CA LYS A 265 -9.57 -9.74 -9.01
C LYS A 265 -8.80 -10.53 -10.06
N ASN A 266 -9.42 -11.54 -10.67
CA ASN A 266 -8.76 -12.37 -11.66
C ASN A 266 -8.54 -11.63 -12.99
N LYS A 267 -9.51 -10.82 -13.42
CA LYS A 267 -9.46 -10.13 -14.71
C LYS A 267 -8.61 -8.86 -14.69
N TYR A 268 -8.65 -8.10 -13.59
CA TYR A 268 -8.08 -6.75 -13.50
C TYR A 268 -7.08 -6.57 -12.35
N ASN A 269 -6.89 -7.60 -11.51
CA ASN A 269 -6.23 -7.47 -10.22
C ASN A 269 -6.87 -6.40 -9.32
N PHE A 270 -8.19 -6.20 -9.45
CA PHE A 270 -8.97 -5.21 -8.71
C PHE A 270 -9.01 -5.51 -7.21
N VAL A 271 -8.95 -4.45 -6.40
CA VAL A 271 -9.24 -4.44 -4.96
C VAL A 271 -9.90 -3.11 -4.60
N GLY A 272 -10.69 -3.10 -3.53
CA GLY A 272 -11.37 -1.90 -3.03
C GLY A 272 -11.48 -1.85 -1.50
N SER A 273 -12.00 -0.73 -1.00
CA SER A 273 -12.33 -0.54 0.42
C SER A 273 -13.84 -0.51 0.61
N TYR A 274 -14.34 -1.42 1.44
CA TYR A 274 -15.75 -1.66 1.71
C TYR A 274 -16.07 -1.20 3.13
N TYR A 275 -16.90 -0.17 3.25
CA TYR A 275 -17.19 0.45 4.53
C TYR A 275 -18.56 0.00 5.02
N ILE A 276 -18.62 -0.65 6.19
CA ILE A 276 -19.83 -1.29 6.71
C ILE A 276 -20.52 -0.47 7.78
N ASN A 277 -21.85 -0.40 7.68
CA ASN A 277 -22.76 0.10 8.69
C ASN A 277 -23.14 -1.06 9.63
N ILE A 278 -23.10 -0.85 10.95
CA ILE A 278 -23.39 -1.93 11.92
C ILE A 278 -24.89 -2.03 12.26
N GLY A 279 -25.58 -0.91 12.38
CA GLY A 279 -26.95 -0.83 12.88
C GLY A 279 -27.05 -0.97 14.41
N ASP A 280 -27.86 -0.11 15.04
CA ASP A 280 -28.15 -0.16 16.49
C ASP A 280 -29.64 -0.32 16.84
N LYS A 281 -30.48 -0.60 15.83
CA LYS A 281 -31.94 -0.76 16.02
C LYS A 281 -32.40 -2.15 15.60
N PRO A 282 -31.98 -3.23 16.29
CA PRO A 282 -32.38 -4.60 15.95
C PRO A 282 -33.90 -4.83 16.00
N GLY A 283 -34.63 -4.04 16.80
CA GLY A 283 -36.10 -4.06 16.82
C GLY A 283 -36.77 -3.52 15.55
N GLN A 284 -36.01 -2.86 14.67
CA GLN A 284 -36.42 -2.33 13.37
C GLN A 284 -35.79 -3.11 12.20
N GLY A 285 -35.00 -4.16 12.48
CA GLY A 285 -34.23 -4.88 11.47
C GLY A 285 -32.87 -4.28 11.13
N GLU A 286 -32.49 -3.15 11.75
CA GLU A 286 -31.19 -2.50 11.54
C GLU A 286 -30.14 -3.09 12.50
N TYR A 287 -29.46 -4.15 12.06
CA TYR A 287 -28.29 -4.74 12.70
C TYR A 287 -27.52 -5.64 11.71
N THR A 288 -26.20 -5.73 11.89
CA THR A 288 -25.34 -6.71 11.23
C THR A 288 -25.42 -8.06 11.96
N ASP A 289 -25.74 -9.12 11.23
CA ASP A 289 -25.62 -10.48 11.74
C ASP A 289 -24.18 -10.99 11.55
N TRP A 290 -23.34 -10.81 12.56
CA TRP A 290 -21.94 -11.22 12.52
C TRP A 290 -21.72 -12.73 12.31
N SER A 291 -22.72 -13.58 12.57
CA SER A 291 -22.58 -15.01 12.27
C SER A 291 -22.56 -15.33 10.77
N ILE A 292 -23.04 -14.39 9.95
CA ILE A 292 -23.08 -14.47 8.48
C ILE A 292 -22.09 -13.45 7.88
N SER A 293 -22.10 -12.21 8.35
CA SER A 293 -21.28 -11.13 7.79
C SER A 293 -19.80 -11.30 8.06
N ALA A 294 -19.40 -11.85 9.22
CA ALA A 294 -17.99 -12.00 9.55
C ALA A 294 -17.22 -12.91 8.59
N PRO A 295 -17.66 -14.17 8.32
CA PRO A 295 -16.96 -15.02 7.35
C PRO A 295 -16.96 -14.40 5.95
N LEU A 296 -18.08 -13.81 5.50
CA LEU A 296 -18.14 -13.14 4.19
C LEU A 296 -17.11 -11.99 4.05
N TYR A 297 -17.03 -11.12 5.05
CA TYR A 297 -16.07 -10.01 5.02
C TYR A 297 -14.62 -10.46 5.24
N GLN A 298 -14.38 -11.60 5.89
CA GLN A 298 -13.08 -12.25 5.90
C GLN A 298 -12.68 -12.75 4.51
N ASP A 299 -13.63 -13.26 3.72
CA ASP A 299 -13.37 -13.63 2.32
C ASP A 299 -13.04 -12.40 1.45
N TYR A 300 -13.70 -11.26 1.68
CA TYR A 300 -13.32 -10.00 1.03
C TYR A 300 -11.86 -9.64 1.34
N ILE A 301 -11.46 -9.75 2.60
CA ILE A 301 -10.08 -9.49 3.06
C ILE A 301 -9.10 -10.49 2.44
N ALA A 302 -9.47 -11.77 2.33
CA ALA A 302 -8.65 -12.81 1.70
C ALA A 302 -8.39 -12.54 0.20
N LEU A 303 -9.33 -11.90 -0.51
CA LEU A 303 -9.13 -11.40 -1.87
C LEU A 303 -8.20 -10.16 -1.94
N GLY A 304 -7.79 -9.62 -0.80
CA GLY A 304 -6.92 -8.46 -0.65
C GLY A 304 -7.66 -7.13 -0.59
N ASN A 305 -8.97 -7.15 -0.33
CA ASN A 305 -9.76 -5.94 -0.11
C ASN A 305 -9.62 -5.43 1.33
N GLU A 306 -10.10 -4.22 1.55
CA GLU A 306 -10.20 -3.63 2.88
C GLU A 306 -11.66 -3.62 3.35
N VAL A 307 -11.89 -3.94 4.62
CA VAL A 307 -13.16 -3.70 5.30
C VAL A 307 -12.93 -2.73 6.46
N ALA A 308 -13.77 -1.70 6.57
CA ALA A 308 -13.65 -0.64 7.57
C ALA A 308 -15.03 -0.08 7.98
N SER A 309 -15.07 0.82 8.95
CA SER A 309 -16.33 1.39 9.43
C SER A 309 -16.93 2.42 8.47
N HIS A 310 -18.24 2.33 8.22
CA HIS A 310 -19.05 3.41 7.65
C HIS A 310 -19.93 4.10 8.71
N SER A 311 -19.55 3.98 9.98
CA SER A 311 -20.30 4.35 11.19
C SER A 311 -21.12 3.22 11.80
N TRP A 312 -21.74 3.49 12.96
CA TRP A 312 -22.65 2.56 13.59
C TRP A 312 -24.05 2.69 13.00
N THR A 313 -24.58 3.92 12.95
CA THR A 313 -26.01 4.16 12.67
C THR A 313 -26.30 4.78 11.31
N HIS A 314 -25.27 5.03 10.51
CA HIS A 314 -25.36 5.75 9.24
C HIS A 314 -26.05 7.13 9.39
N PRO A 315 -25.45 8.08 10.14
CA PRO A 315 -26.07 9.38 10.39
C PRO A 315 -26.19 10.26 9.13
N ASP A 316 -27.39 10.80 8.89
CA ASP A 316 -27.65 11.74 7.78
C ASP A 316 -26.86 13.06 7.89
N ASP A 317 -26.55 13.51 9.12
CA ASP A 317 -25.82 14.76 9.39
C ASP A 317 -24.74 14.54 10.45
N THR A 318 -23.58 14.09 9.98
CA THR A 318 -22.40 13.87 10.82
C THR A 318 -21.92 15.16 11.49
N ALA A 319 -22.16 16.33 10.90
CA ALA A 319 -21.75 17.62 11.47
C ALA A 319 -22.58 18.04 12.70
N ALA A 320 -23.77 17.46 12.89
CA ALA A 320 -24.63 17.72 14.05
C ALA A 320 -24.27 16.88 15.29
N LEU A 321 -23.37 15.90 15.16
CA LEU A 321 -23.04 14.96 16.23
C LEU A 321 -22.11 15.58 17.28
N SER A 322 -22.33 15.22 18.55
CA SER A 322 -21.42 15.54 19.66
C SER A 322 -20.12 14.74 19.58
N THR A 323 -19.12 15.15 20.34
CA THR A 323 -17.85 14.40 20.50
C THR A 323 -18.09 12.94 20.90
N GLU A 324 -18.99 12.68 21.85
CA GLU A 324 -19.32 11.34 22.32
C GLU A 324 -20.07 10.54 21.25
N GLN A 325 -20.95 11.18 20.49
CA GLN A 325 -21.65 10.54 19.39
C GLN A 325 -20.67 10.17 18.28
N LEU A 326 -19.78 11.07 17.87
CA LEU A 326 -18.72 10.75 16.89
C LEU A 326 -17.84 9.59 17.35
N GLN A 327 -17.49 9.55 18.64
CA GLN A 327 -16.72 8.44 19.21
C GLN A 327 -17.49 7.11 19.13
N TYR A 328 -18.80 7.12 19.44
CA TYR A 328 -19.65 5.94 19.28
C TYR A 328 -19.72 5.51 17.82
N GLU A 329 -20.02 6.44 16.92
CA GLU A 329 -20.20 6.18 15.50
C GLU A 329 -18.95 5.60 14.85
N PHE A 330 -17.76 6.11 15.13
CA PHE A 330 -16.55 5.73 14.38
C PHE A 330 -15.52 4.93 15.17
N GLN A 331 -15.26 5.29 16.44
CA GLN A 331 -14.26 4.55 17.22
C GLN A 331 -14.81 3.21 17.68
N GLN A 332 -16.04 3.19 18.22
CA GLN A 332 -16.62 1.96 18.76
C GLN A 332 -17.03 0.99 17.66
N SER A 333 -17.56 1.50 16.54
CA SER A 333 -17.84 0.67 15.36
C SER A 333 -16.56 0.03 14.81
N ASN A 334 -15.45 0.77 14.65
CA ASN A 334 -14.18 0.15 14.23
C ASN A 334 -13.67 -0.91 15.21
N ALA A 335 -13.84 -0.68 16.52
CA ALA A 335 -13.48 -1.68 17.53
C ALA A 335 -14.34 -2.95 17.42
N GLU A 336 -15.64 -2.81 17.14
CA GLU A 336 -16.55 -3.93 16.90
C GLU A 336 -16.14 -4.71 15.65
N ILE A 337 -15.96 -4.03 14.52
CA ILE A 337 -15.51 -4.66 13.26
C ILE A 337 -14.18 -5.39 13.46
N THR A 338 -13.22 -4.74 14.13
CA THR A 338 -11.92 -5.35 14.44
C THR A 338 -12.07 -6.62 15.28
N GLN A 339 -12.95 -6.59 16.28
CA GLN A 339 -13.21 -7.74 17.14
C GLN A 339 -13.87 -8.89 16.37
N GLN A 340 -14.84 -8.58 15.51
CA GLN A 340 -15.63 -9.60 14.81
C GLN A 340 -14.86 -10.24 13.66
N LEU A 341 -14.01 -9.48 12.96
CA LEU A 341 -13.25 -9.99 11.81
C LEU A 341 -11.86 -10.53 12.18
N GLY A 342 -11.35 -10.23 13.38
CA GLY A 342 -9.96 -10.53 13.74
C GLY A 342 -8.92 -9.71 12.96
N TYR A 343 -9.37 -8.65 12.28
CA TYR A 343 -8.60 -7.79 11.39
C TYR A 343 -8.60 -6.35 11.91
N VAL A 344 -7.43 -5.74 12.13
CA VAL A 344 -7.36 -4.39 12.70
C VAL A 344 -7.75 -3.34 11.66
N THR A 345 -8.90 -2.69 11.88
CA THR A 345 -9.35 -1.56 11.06
C THR A 345 -8.82 -0.24 11.64
N VAL A 346 -8.30 0.64 10.78
CA VAL A 346 -7.67 1.91 11.19
C VAL A 346 -8.30 3.15 10.55
N GLY A 347 -9.26 2.99 9.65
CA GLY A 347 -9.93 4.11 9.02
C GLY A 347 -11.44 3.93 8.91
N ALA A 348 -12.08 4.90 8.28
CA ALA A 348 -13.52 4.91 8.09
C ALA A 348 -13.93 5.75 6.87
N ALA A 349 -15.14 5.52 6.37
CA ALA A 349 -15.82 6.40 5.44
C ALA A 349 -16.89 7.19 6.17
N ILE A 350 -16.98 8.50 5.91
CA ILE A 350 -17.97 9.37 6.54
C ILE A 350 -19.30 9.29 5.75
N PRO A 351 -20.43 8.90 6.37
CA PRO A 351 -21.74 8.92 5.75
C PRO A 351 -22.41 10.29 5.82
N GLY A 352 -23.44 10.44 5.00
CA GLY A 352 -24.37 11.56 5.04
C GLY A 352 -23.78 12.91 4.61
N ASN A 353 -24.36 13.98 5.15
CA ASN A 353 -23.96 15.35 4.81
C ASN A 353 -22.50 15.62 5.19
N PRO A 354 -21.78 16.38 4.35
CA PRO A 354 -20.35 16.56 4.47
C PRO A 354 -19.95 17.17 5.81
N GLU A 355 -18.91 16.58 6.37
CA GLU A 355 -18.35 16.92 7.65
C GLU A 355 -17.67 18.30 7.67
N THR A 356 -17.55 18.86 8.88
CA THR A 356 -16.80 20.09 9.13
C THR A 356 -15.38 19.80 9.59
N ILE A 357 -14.53 20.82 9.66
CA ILE A 357 -13.20 20.69 10.27
C ILE A 357 -13.26 20.22 11.74
N ALA A 358 -14.34 20.55 12.46
CA ALA A 358 -14.51 20.14 13.86
C ALA A 358 -14.72 18.62 13.99
N VAL A 359 -15.46 18.01 13.05
CA VAL A 359 -15.62 16.56 12.97
C VAL A 359 -14.26 15.91 12.75
N ASN A 360 -13.50 16.34 11.73
CA ASN A 360 -12.19 15.76 11.43
C ASN A 360 -11.18 15.92 12.57
N ASN A 361 -11.17 17.06 13.27
CA ASN A 361 -10.36 17.24 14.47
C ASN A 361 -10.68 16.18 15.55
N GLN A 362 -11.96 15.81 15.66
CA GLN A 362 -12.38 14.77 16.60
C GLN A 362 -11.98 13.37 16.11
N LEU A 363 -12.23 13.04 14.84
CA LEU A 363 -11.89 11.75 14.25
C LEU A 363 -10.37 11.46 14.30
N ASN A 364 -9.54 12.49 14.16
CA ASN A 364 -8.08 12.40 14.22
C ASN A 364 -7.55 11.79 15.54
N ASN A 365 -8.35 11.75 16.61
CA ASN A 365 -7.94 11.15 17.88
C ASN A 365 -7.95 9.62 17.88
N TYR A 366 -8.60 8.97 16.90
CA TYR A 366 -8.79 7.52 16.91
C TYR A 366 -8.77 6.85 15.54
N LEU A 367 -8.76 7.60 14.43
CA LEU A 367 -8.56 7.06 13.08
C LEU A 367 -7.20 7.46 12.51
N SER A 368 -6.62 6.57 11.71
CA SER A 368 -5.40 6.80 10.95
C SER A 368 -5.68 7.35 9.56
N TYR A 369 -6.84 7.06 8.98
CA TYR A 369 -7.30 7.71 7.76
C TYR A 369 -8.84 7.80 7.67
N VAL A 370 -9.33 8.71 6.82
CA VAL A 370 -10.75 8.79 6.46
C VAL A 370 -10.96 8.99 4.97
N SER A 371 -11.99 8.34 4.42
CA SER A 371 -12.60 8.75 3.16
C SER A 371 -13.74 9.72 3.47
N GLY A 372 -13.59 10.96 3.01
CA GLY A 372 -14.52 12.05 3.31
C GLY A 372 -15.34 12.50 2.11
N ARG A 373 -15.77 13.76 2.13
CA ARG A 373 -16.62 14.34 1.09
C ARG A 373 -15.95 14.49 -0.29
N ALA A 374 -16.78 14.61 -1.32
CA ALA A 374 -16.34 14.96 -2.66
C ALA A 374 -15.71 16.36 -2.71
N SER A 375 -14.62 16.46 -3.47
CA SER A 375 -13.86 17.69 -3.68
C SER A 375 -13.57 17.86 -5.16
N ILE A 376 -14.61 17.88 -5.98
CA ILE A 376 -14.52 18.09 -7.43
C ILE A 376 -14.57 19.58 -7.78
N ILE A 377 -14.18 19.94 -9.01
CA ILE A 377 -14.17 21.33 -9.49
C ILE A 377 -15.54 21.97 -9.26
N GLY A 378 -15.55 23.08 -8.50
CA GLY A 378 -16.76 23.82 -8.14
C GLY A 378 -17.38 23.44 -6.78
N TRP A 379 -16.97 22.34 -6.17
CA TRP A 379 -17.42 21.87 -4.85
C TRP A 379 -16.30 21.91 -3.80
N GLY A 380 -15.04 21.86 -4.24
CA GLY A 380 -13.84 21.95 -3.43
C GLY A 380 -12.60 22.01 -4.33
N TYR A 381 -11.46 21.63 -3.77
CA TYR A 381 -10.21 21.47 -4.53
C TYR A 381 -9.94 20.00 -4.84
N PRO A 382 -9.90 19.58 -6.12
CA PRO A 382 -9.53 18.22 -6.51
C PRO A 382 -8.20 17.79 -5.92
N GLY A 383 -8.10 16.50 -5.59
CA GLY A 383 -6.87 15.93 -5.09
C GLY A 383 -6.53 16.30 -3.65
N ALA A 384 -7.52 16.62 -2.80
CA ALA A 384 -7.29 16.94 -1.40
C ALA A 384 -6.95 15.69 -0.57
N TYR A 385 -5.74 15.15 -0.81
CA TYR A 385 -5.17 13.96 -0.17
C TYR A 385 -3.98 14.32 0.72
N GLY A 386 -4.03 13.92 1.99
CA GLY A 386 -2.92 14.15 2.94
C GLY A 386 -3.41 14.55 4.31
N PHE A 387 -2.66 15.42 4.99
CA PHE A 387 -3.00 15.89 6.34
C PHE A 387 -3.66 17.26 6.29
N LEU A 388 -4.78 17.45 7.00
CA LEU A 388 -5.54 18.72 6.99
C LEU A 388 -4.69 19.91 7.46
N THR A 389 -3.79 19.67 8.42
CA THR A 389 -2.87 20.66 9.00
C THR A 389 -1.55 19.97 9.34
N PRO A 390 -0.46 20.72 9.63
CA PRO A 390 0.81 20.14 10.07
C PRO A 390 0.74 19.32 11.38
N TYR A 391 -0.35 19.44 12.15
CA TYR A 391 -0.49 18.76 13.44
C TYR A 391 -1.44 17.55 13.40
N HIS A 392 -2.05 17.27 12.26
CA HIS A 392 -2.87 16.07 12.09
C HIS A 392 -1.99 14.86 11.80
N SER A 393 -2.41 13.70 12.31
CA SER A 393 -1.81 12.39 12.02
C SER A 393 -2.73 11.50 11.19
N MET A 394 -3.99 11.91 11.02
CA MET A 394 -4.97 11.23 10.19
C MET A 394 -4.86 11.70 8.74
N VAL A 395 -4.71 10.75 7.82
CA VAL A 395 -4.74 11.01 6.37
C VAL A 395 -6.19 11.16 5.93
N TYR A 396 -6.50 12.25 5.23
CA TYR A 396 -7.81 12.49 4.67
C TYR A 396 -7.78 12.26 3.16
N LEU A 397 -8.81 11.57 2.66
CA LEU A 397 -9.00 11.27 1.26
C LEU A 397 -10.33 11.82 0.76
N SER A 398 -10.31 12.93 0.02
CA SER A 398 -11.50 13.43 -0.68
C SER A 398 -11.89 12.54 -1.85
N LEU A 399 -13.18 12.47 -2.19
CA LEU A 399 -13.57 11.90 -3.49
C LEU A 399 -13.16 12.87 -4.59
N SER A 400 -12.54 12.34 -5.63
CA SER A 400 -12.16 13.12 -6.80
C SER A 400 -13.03 12.79 -8.02
N MET A 401 -13.92 11.82 -7.89
CA MET A 401 -14.95 11.48 -8.86
C MET A 401 -16.33 11.62 -8.21
N SER A 402 -17.35 11.89 -9.01
CA SER A 402 -18.72 12.07 -8.53
C SER A 402 -19.30 10.77 -7.95
N PRO A 403 -20.01 10.79 -6.80
CA PRO A 403 -20.69 9.59 -6.27
C PRO A 403 -21.80 9.10 -7.21
N ASP A 404 -21.95 7.78 -7.33
CA ASP A 404 -23.02 7.13 -8.10
C ASP A 404 -24.43 7.61 -7.68
N PHE A 405 -24.72 7.67 -6.38
CA PHE A 405 -26.01 8.15 -5.85
C PHE A 405 -26.29 9.60 -6.27
N THR A 406 -25.26 10.44 -6.35
CA THR A 406 -25.43 11.82 -6.84
C THR A 406 -25.81 11.83 -8.32
N LEU A 407 -25.14 11.01 -9.13
CA LEU A 407 -25.38 10.97 -10.58
C LEU A 407 -26.74 10.33 -10.91
N VAL A 408 -26.97 9.11 -10.42
CA VAL A 408 -28.14 8.30 -10.75
C VAL A 408 -29.31 8.64 -9.83
N GLY A 409 -29.14 8.53 -8.52
CA GLY A 409 -30.23 8.71 -7.55
C GLY A 409 -30.76 10.15 -7.45
N TRP A 410 -29.88 11.15 -7.47
CA TRP A 410 -30.26 12.57 -7.28
C TRP A 410 -30.45 13.33 -8.60
N LEU A 411 -29.47 13.26 -9.49
CA LEU A 411 -29.49 14.00 -10.76
C LEU A 411 -30.24 13.26 -11.88
N ASN A 412 -30.63 11.99 -11.67
CA ASN A 412 -31.37 11.16 -12.62
C ASN A 412 -30.64 10.94 -13.95
N TYR A 413 -29.30 10.87 -13.94
CA TYR A 413 -28.56 10.37 -15.09
C TYR A 413 -28.83 8.88 -15.28
N THR A 414 -28.87 8.44 -16.54
CA THR A 414 -28.87 7.01 -16.85
C THR A 414 -27.52 6.38 -16.48
N PRO A 415 -27.46 5.05 -16.23
CA PRO A 415 -26.18 4.38 -15.95
C PRO A 415 -25.12 4.63 -17.03
N ASP A 416 -25.51 4.67 -18.30
CA ASP A 416 -24.59 4.92 -19.42
C ASP A 416 -24.06 6.37 -19.40
N GLU A 417 -24.90 7.36 -19.07
CA GLU A 417 -24.48 8.77 -18.93
C GLU A 417 -23.56 8.96 -17.72
N ALA A 418 -23.88 8.32 -16.59
CA ALA A 418 -23.09 8.44 -15.38
C ALA A 418 -21.72 7.73 -15.52
N MET A 419 -21.64 6.60 -16.24
CA MET A 419 -20.37 5.98 -16.63
C MET A 419 -19.53 6.93 -17.49
N GLN A 420 -20.15 7.61 -18.47
CA GLN A 420 -19.43 8.58 -19.30
C GLN A 420 -18.89 9.75 -18.47
N ILE A 421 -19.66 10.24 -17.49
CA ILE A 421 -19.21 11.29 -16.57
C ILE A 421 -17.95 10.84 -15.82
N TRP A 422 -17.92 9.61 -15.30
CA TRP A 422 -16.73 9.07 -14.63
C TRP A 422 -15.52 8.95 -15.55
N GLN A 423 -15.71 8.53 -16.80
CA GLN A 423 -14.62 8.49 -17.78
C GLN A 423 -14.08 9.89 -18.10
N ASP A 424 -14.96 10.88 -18.20
CA ASP A 424 -14.59 12.28 -18.44
C ASP A 424 -13.84 12.88 -17.23
N GLU A 425 -14.30 12.59 -16.00
CA GLU A 425 -13.63 13.00 -14.76
C GLU A 425 -12.25 12.35 -14.62
N TYR A 426 -12.15 11.04 -14.92
CA TYR A 426 -10.88 10.31 -14.96
C TYR A 426 -9.92 10.96 -15.97
N ALA A 427 -10.39 11.18 -17.20
CA ALA A 427 -9.58 11.79 -18.25
C ALA A 427 -9.11 13.20 -17.86
N GLN A 428 -9.99 14.02 -17.27
CA GLN A 428 -9.64 15.35 -16.79
C GLN A 428 -8.52 15.31 -15.74
N GLN A 429 -8.58 14.38 -14.78
CA GLN A 429 -7.59 14.30 -13.69
C GLN A 429 -6.27 13.66 -14.10
N THR A 430 -6.28 12.80 -15.11
CA THR A 430 -5.06 12.20 -15.67
C THR A 430 -4.38 13.06 -16.74
N ASN A 431 -5.10 14.01 -17.34
CA ASN A 431 -4.56 14.83 -18.42
C ASN A 431 -3.34 15.63 -17.96
N HIS A 432 -2.19 15.39 -18.61
CA HIS A 432 -0.87 15.95 -18.26
C HIS A 432 -0.47 15.77 -16.79
N ALA A 433 -1.10 14.86 -16.04
CA ALA A 433 -0.72 14.60 -14.66
C ALA A 433 0.45 13.60 -14.62
N SER A 434 1.37 13.76 -13.66
CA SER A 434 2.53 12.87 -13.59
C SER A 434 2.21 11.51 -12.97
N GLN A 435 1.39 11.49 -11.90
CA GLN A 435 0.88 10.27 -11.26
C GLN A 435 -0.25 10.62 -10.28
N PRO A 436 -1.46 10.92 -10.76
CA PRO A 436 -2.57 11.31 -9.90
C PRO A 436 -3.09 10.13 -9.06
N ILE A 437 -3.85 10.46 -8.02
CA ILE A 437 -4.64 9.52 -7.23
C ILE A 437 -6.09 9.86 -7.57
N LEU A 438 -6.87 8.87 -7.98
CA LEU A 438 -8.30 8.99 -8.20
C LEU A 438 -9.03 8.25 -7.08
N HIS A 439 -10.12 8.83 -6.59
CA HIS A 439 -10.91 8.25 -5.51
C HIS A 439 -12.39 8.27 -5.89
N TRP A 440 -12.92 7.07 -6.10
CA TRP A 440 -14.22 6.81 -6.69
C TRP A 440 -15.13 6.14 -5.66
N LEU A 441 -16.37 6.63 -5.54
CA LEU A 441 -17.37 6.13 -4.61
C LEU A 441 -18.56 5.55 -5.38
N TRP A 442 -18.96 4.35 -4.97
CA TRP A 442 -20.20 3.70 -5.39
C TRP A 442 -20.80 2.88 -4.24
N HIS A 443 -22.05 2.42 -4.36
CA HIS A 443 -22.72 1.63 -3.31
C HIS A 443 -22.89 0.17 -3.73
N ASP A 444 -22.91 -0.75 -2.77
CA ASP A 444 -23.04 -2.20 -3.00
C ASP A 444 -24.27 -2.60 -3.86
N TYR A 445 -25.43 -1.98 -3.61
CA TYR A 445 -26.65 -2.19 -4.39
C TYR A 445 -26.52 -1.79 -5.87
N ALA A 446 -25.64 -0.84 -6.20
CA ALA A 446 -25.45 -0.36 -7.57
C ALA A 446 -24.82 -1.42 -8.49
N ALA A 447 -24.06 -2.35 -7.91
CA ALA A 447 -23.46 -3.47 -8.65
C ALA A 447 -24.33 -4.74 -8.65
N THR A 448 -25.43 -4.79 -7.89
CA THR A 448 -26.09 -6.06 -7.57
C THR A 448 -27.60 -6.05 -7.78
N ASN A 449 -28.37 -5.29 -7.00
CA ASN A 449 -29.82 -5.50 -6.90
C ASN A 449 -30.71 -4.26 -7.11
N ASP A 450 -30.17 -3.06 -7.39
CA ASP A 450 -31.01 -1.88 -7.66
C ASP A 450 -31.34 -1.74 -9.17
N PRO A 451 -32.63 -1.73 -9.57
CA PRO A 451 -33.06 -1.63 -10.96
C PRO A 451 -32.80 -0.27 -11.62
N ALA A 452 -32.48 0.78 -10.86
CA ALA A 452 -32.04 2.07 -11.40
C ALA A 452 -30.61 2.01 -11.94
N TYR A 453 -29.84 0.99 -11.55
CA TYR A 453 -28.45 0.78 -11.93
C TYR A 453 -28.31 -0.38 -12.93
N LYS A 454 -27.09 -0.54 -13.44
CA LYS A 454 -26.65 -1.66 -14.28
C LYS A 454 -25.29 -2.11 -13.75
N PRO A 455 -25.10 -3.38 -13.36
CA PRO A 455 -23.79 -3.87 -12.89
C PRO A 455 -22.64 -3.56 -13.85
N GLU A 456 -22.92 -3.56 -15.17
CA GLU A 456 -21.95 -3.26 -16.22
C GLU A 456 -21.37 -1.84 -16.12
N MET A 457 -22.10 -0.89 -15.51
CA MET A 457 -21.61 0.47 -15.26
C MET A 457 -20.36 0.47 -14.37
N ILE A 458 -20.35 -0.37 -13.34
CA ILE A 458 -19.25 -0.51 -12.39
C ILE A 458 -18.09 -1.25 -13.06
N GLU A 459 -18.36 -2.41 -13.68
CA GLU A 459 -17.31 -3.18 -14.37
C GLU A 459 -16.64 -2.38 -15.50
N ASN A 460 -17.40 -1.65 -16.32
CA ASN A 460 -16.84 -0.85 -17.41
C ASN A 460 -15.96 0.31 -16.91
N THR A 461 -16.22 0.82 -15.70
CA THR A 461 -15.38 1.85 -15.08
C THR A 461 -14.07 1.25 -14.59
N ILE A 462 -14.11 0.03 -14.03
CA ILE A 462 -12.91 -0.74 -13.67
C ILE A 462 -12.10 -1.09 -14.92
N ASP A 463 -12.75 -1.59 -15.97
CA ASP A 463 -12.14 -1.90 -17.26
C ASP A 463 -11.45 -0.67 -17.88
N TRP A 464 -12.12 0.49 -17.84
CA TRP A 464 -11.56 1.76 -18.30
C TRP A 464 -10.28 2.12 -17.54
N ALA A 465 -10.30 2.09 -16.21
CA ALA A 465 -9.13 2.37 -15.40
C ALA A 465 -7.97 1.38 -15.67
N TYR A 466 -8.29 0.09 -15.79
CA TYR A 466 -7.31 -0.95 -16.11
C TYR A 466 -6.63 -0.73 -17.46
N GLN A 467 -7.41 -0.42 -18.51
CA GLN A 467 -6.89 -0.12 -19.85
C GLN A 467 -6.00 1.14 -19.91
N HIS A 468 -6.13 2.01 -18.91
CA HIS A 468 -5.30 3.21 -18.76
C HIS A 468 -4.16 3.05 -17.76
N ASP A 469 -3.80 1.80 -17.42
CA ASP A 469 -2.69 1.44 -16.53
C ASP A 469 -2.83 2.09 -15.14
N SER A 470 -4.04 2.02 -14.57
CA SER A 470 -4.28 2.33 -13.15
C SER A 470 -3.85 1.17 -12.25
N GLU A 471 -3.21 1.47 -11.13
CA GLU A 471 -3.08 0.50 -10.04
C GLU A 471 -4.30 0.60 -9.12
N PHE A 472 -5.06 -0.49 -9.00
CA PHE A 472 -6.12 -0.60 -8.01
C PHE A 472 -5.54 -0.76 -6.61
N VAL A 473 -6.00 0.01 -5.64
CA VAL A 473 -5.52 -0.07 -4.26
C VAL A 473 -6.66 0.22 -3.28
N THR A 474 -6.49 -0.28 -2.06
CA THR A 474 -7.34 0.08 -0.92
C THR A 474 -6.96 1.45 -0.35
N ALA A 475 -7.87 2.09 0.39
CA ALA A 475 -7.63 3.35 1.07
C ALA A 475 -6.55 3.23 2.16
N VAL A 476 -6.48 2.12 2.91
CA VAL A 476 -5.36 1.88 3.85
C VAL A 476 -4.02 1.74 3.14
N GLU A 477 -3.96 1.16 1.94
CA GLU A 477 -2.72 1.12 1.16
C GLU A 477 -2.28 2.51 0.73
N VAL A 478 -3.21 3.38 0.30
CA VAL A 478 -2.90 4.79 0.00
C VAL A 478 -2.42 5.52 1.25
N HIS A 479 -3.12 5.39 2.38
CA HIS A 479 -2.70 5.93 3.66
C HIS A 479 -1.26 5.52 4.01
N ASN A 480 -0.95 4.23 3.89
CA ASN A 480 0.39 3.70 4.15
C ASN A 480 1.44 4.28 3.20
N ARG A 481 1.13 4.39 1.90
CA ARG A 481 2.03 4.96 0.89
C ARG A 481 2.27 6.45 1.13
N ILE A 482 1.26 7.23 1.48
CA ILE A 482 1.41 8.66 1.81
C ILE A 482 2.37 8.84 3.00
N ASN A 483 2.17 8.09 4.08
CA ASN A 483 3.05 8.15 5.25
C ASN A 483 4.50 7.76 4.93
N ARG A 484 4.69 6.68 4.16
CA ARG A 484 6.03 6.24 3.73
C ARG A 484 6.71 7.26 2.83
N PHE A 485 5.97 7.87 1.91
CA PHE A 485 6.50 8.88 1.00
C PHE A 485 7.00 10.12 1.75
N ILE A 486 6.21 10.62 2.69
CA ILE A 486 6.57 11.78 3.52
C ILE A 486 7.78 11.45 4.41
N ALA A 487 7.87 10.22 4.92
CA ALA A 487 9.01 9.76 5.71
C ALA A 487 10.27 9.41 4.87
N SER A 488 10.20 9.49 3.54
CA SER A 488 11.32 9.16 2.66
C SER A 488 12.16 10.38 2.32
N GLU A 489 13.43 10.17 1.99
CA GLU A 489 14.31 11.21 1.43
C GLU A 489 14.67 10.90 -0.01
N LEU A 490 14.71 11.93 -0.86
CA LEU A 490 15.17 11.84 -2.24
C LEU A 490 16.24 12.91 -2.48
N GLN A 491 17.43 12.47 -2.88
CA GLN A 491 18.52 13.35 -3.31
C GLN A 491 18.90 13.05 -4.76
N VAL A 492 18.86 14.07 -5.62
CA VAL A 492 19.14 13.94 -7.05
C VAL A 492 20.25 14.90 -7.46
N SER A 493 21.19 14.43 -8.27
CA SER A 493 22.29 15.23 -8.81
C SER A 493 22.74 14.72 -10.18
N GLY A 494 23.52 15.53 -10.90
CA GLY A 494 23.95 15.20 -12.26
C GLY A 494 22.90 15.52 -13.32
N VAL A 495 23.24 15.26 -14.58
CA VAL A 495 22.36 15.53 -15.75
C VAL A 495 22.28 14.29 -16.65
N ASN A 496 23.43 13.69 -16.96
CA ASN A 496 23.53 12.38 -17.59
C ASN A 496 24.98 11.86 -17.42
N PRO A 497 25.24 10.84 -16.58
CA PRO A 497 24.24 10.12 -15.80
C PRO A 497 23.62 10.97 -14.70
N ILE A 498 22.40 10.63 -14.32
CA ILE A 498 21.70 11.17 -13.15
C ILE A 498 22.01 10.23 -11.97
N THR A 499 22.35 10.80 -10.81
CA THR A 499 22.48 10.07 -9.56
C THR A 499 21.28 10.38 -8.68
N ALA A 500 20.52 9.35 -8.30
CA ALA A 500 19.38 9.44 -7.40
C ALA A 500 19.60 8.54 -6.19
N ASN A 501 19.48 9.09 -4.98
CA ASN A 501 19.54 8.34 -3.73
C ASN A 501 18.20 8.45 -3.02
N VAL A 502 17.62 7.29 -2.68
CA VAL A 502 16.37 7.16 -1.94
C VAL A 502 16.66 6.50 -0.61
N ALA A 503 16.28 7.15 0.49
CA ALA A 503 16.22 6.55 1.82
C ALA A 503 14.76 6.38 2.23
N SER A 504 14.36 5.16 2.58
CA SER A 504 12.99 4.85 2.99
C SER A 504 12.98 3.59 3.87
N ASN A 505 11.98 3.49 4.74
CA ASN A 505 11.71 2.26 5.51
C ASN A 505 10.93 1.22 4.70
N ASP A 506 10.20 1.66 3.66
CA ASP A 506 9.53 0.78 2.69
C ASP A 506 9.23 1.56 1.40
N ALA A 507 10.14 1.46 0.42
CA ALA A 507 9.99 1.95 -0.95
C ALA A 507 9.66 0.83 -1.95
N SER A 508 9.34 -0.38 -1.48
CA SER A 508 9.21 -1.57 -2.36
C SER A 508 8.12 -1.44 -3.43
N LEU A 509 7.12 -0.58 -3.21
CA LEU A 509 6.04 -0.28 -4.15
C LEU A 509 6.27 0.99 -4.97
N PHE A 510 7.36 1.72 -4.67
CA PHE A 510 7.68 2.98 -5.32
C PHE A 510 8.58 2.78 -6.54
N SER A 511 8.69 3.83 -7.36
CA SER A 511 9.65 3.90 -8.45
C SER A 511 10.30 5.27 -8.53
N LEU A 512 11.48 5.35 -9.15
CA LEU A 512 12.05 6.63 -9.60
C LEU A 512 11.69 6.83 -11.05
N ARG A 513 10.84 7.81 -11.35
CA ARG A 513 10.39 8.09 -12.72
C ARG A 513 11.07 9.33 -13.28
N ILE A 514 11.56 9.23 -14.51
CA ILE A 514 12.14 10.35 -15.27
C ILE A 514 11.07 11.05 -16.13
N LYS A 515 11.42 12.18 -16.75
CA LYS A 515 10.53 12.86 -17.69
C LYS A 515 10.14 11.97 -18.87
N SER A 516 8.89 12.09 -19.31
CA SER A 516 8.28 11.31 -20.42
C SER A 516 9.10 11.29 -21.72
N SER A 517 9.77 12.38 -22.06
CA SER A 517 10.56 12.50 -23.30
C SER A 517 11.92 11.80 -23.28
N ASP A 518 12.44 11.47 -22.10
CA ASP A 518 13.75 10.84 -21.94
C ASP A 518 13.61 9.30 -21.85
N ILE A 519 14.71 8.59 -22.11
CA ILE A 519 14.74 7.12 -22.15
C ILE A 519 15.91 6.63 -21.28
N ILE A 520 15.61 5.76 -20.31
CA ILE A 520 16.62 5.05 -19.51
C ILE A 520 17.27 3.99 -20.40
N SER A 521 18.56 4.14 -20.64
CA SER A 521 19.38 3.21 -21.42
C SER A 521 19.93 2.08 -20.57
N LYS A 522 20.35 2.40 -19.34
CA LYS A 522 20.77 1.47 -18.30
C LYS A 522 20.84 2.14 -16.93
N VAL A 523 20.89 1.32 -15.88
CA VAL A 523 21.23 1.73 -14.51
C VAL A 523 22.46 0.95 -14.05
N ASP A 524 23.50 1.62 -13.57
CA ASP A 524 24.73 0.92 -13.18
C ASP A 524 24.49 -0.03 -12.00
N ASN A 525 24.83 -1.32 -12.18
CA ASN A 525 24.70 -2.40 -11.20
C ASN A 525 23.27 -2.58 -10.64
N TRP A 526 22.25 -2.19 -11.40
CA TRP A 526 20.85 -2.39 -11.01
C TRP A 526 20.03 -2.83 -12.23
N TYR A 527 19.27 -3.91 -12.08
CA TYR A 527 18.63 -4.62 -13.20
C TYR A 527 17.12 -4.73 -13.04
N ALA A 528 16.50 -3.75 -12.37
CA ALA A 528 15.05 -3.62 -12.28
C ALA A 528 14.64 -2.20 -12.66
N TYR A 529 14.36 -2.01 -13.94
CA TYR A 529 13.99 -0.74 -14.54
C TYR A 529 13.37 -0.97 -15.92
N ASN A 530 12.52 -0.06 -16.36
CA ASN A 530 12.13 0.06 -17.75
C ASN A 530 12.66 1.38 -18.34
N ASP A 531 12.23 1.74 -19.54
CA ASP A 531 12.69 2.93 -20.24
C ASP A 531 12.28 4.27 -19.57
N LYS A 532 11.36 4.25 -18.59
CA LYS A 532 10.85 5.45 -17.89
C LYS A 532 11.08 5.46 -16.39
N GLN A 533 11.34 4.32 -15.76
CA GLN A 533 11.42 4.25 -14.30
C GLN A 533 12.34 3.16 -13.79
N VAL A 534 12.92 3.41 -12.62
CA VAL A 534 13.70 2.46 -11.84
C VAL A 534 12.83 1.90 -10.72
N PHE A 535 12.75 0.57 -10.61
CA PHE A 535 12.00 -0.10 -9.54
C PHE A 535 12.85 -0.20 -8.29
N LEU A 536 12.26 0.09 -7.13
CA LEU A 536 12.97 0.20 -5.86
C LEU A 536 12.76 -1.06 -5.00
N PRO A 537 13.79 -1.52 -4.27
CA PRO A 537 13.64 -2.54 -3.23
C PRO A 537 13.11 -1.90 -1.94
N LEU A 538 12.89 -2.74 -0.92
CA LEU A 538 12.32 -2.33 0.38
C LEU A 538 12.93 -1.05 0.96
N ASN A 539 14.27 -0.93 1.06
CA ASN A 539 14.90 0.19 1.77
C ASN A 539 15.31 1.36 0.85
N GLY A 540 14.85 1.39 -0.40
CA GLY A 540 15.39 2.31 -1.41
C GLY A 540 16.82 1.95 -1.82
N GLY A 541 17.63 2.94 -2.22
CA GLY A 541 18.98 2.70 -2.73
C GLY A 541 19.56 3.88 -3.49
N GLY A 542 20.81 3.71 -3.98
CA GLY A 542 21.50 4.68 -4.84
C GLY A 542 21.58 4.18 -6.28
N TYR A 543 21.19 5.03 -7.23
CA TYR A 543 21.04 4.67 -8.64
C TYR A 543 21.78 5.66 -9.53
N THR A 544 22.60 5.14 -10.45
CA THR A 544 23.25 5.93 -11.50
C THR A 544 22.57 5.61 -12.84
N ILE A 545 21.71 6.51 -13.28
CA ILE A 545 20.79 6.36 -14.41
C ILE A 545 21.39 7.02 -15.65
N HIS A 546 21.57 6.24 -16.72
CA HIS A 546 22.07 6.74 -18.01
C HIS A 546 20.92 6.95 -18.98
N LEU A 547 20.85 8.13 -19.59
CA LEU A 547 19.80 8.48 -20.56
C LEU A 547 20.35 8.40 -21.99
N SER A 548 19.69 7.62 -22.85
CA SER A 548 20.01 7.51 -24.29
C SER A 548 18.88 6.83 -25.05
N SER A 549 18.71 7.16 -26.33
CA SER A 549 17.80 6.43 -27.23
C SER A 549 18.32 5.05 -27.62
N THR A 550 19.59 4.74 -27.36
CA THR A 550 20.18 3.42 -27.55
C THR A 550 20.16 2.67 -26.21
N ILE A 551 19.43 1.56 -26.15
CA ILE A 551 19.37 0.69 -24.96
C ILE A 551 20.62 -0.18 -24.90
N VAL A 552 21.22 -0.30 -23.72
CA VAL A 552 22.34 -1.23 -23.51
C VAL A 552 21.78 -2.64 -23.37
N ASP A 553 22.34 -3.59 -24.11
CA ASP A 553 21.95 -5.00 -24.01
C ASP A 553 22.35 -5.54 -22.63
N VAL A 554 21.35 -5.78 -21.76
CA VAL A 554 21.49 -6.43 -20.46
C VAL A 554 20.19 -7.16 -20.12
N THR A 555 20.27 -8.19 -19.29
CA THR A 555 19.09 -8.84 -18.71
C THR A 555 18.53 -7.98 -17.56
N HIS A 556 17.27 -7.56 -17.62
CA HIS A 556 16.64 -6.75 -16.56
C HIS A 556 15.12 -6.89 -16.51
N ILE A 557 14.55 -6.68 -15.32
CA ILE A 557 13.09 -6.63 -15.09
C ILE A 557 12.54 -5.34 -15.71
N THR A 558 11.56 -5.47 -16.60
CA THR A 558 10.86 -4.36 -17.26
C THR A 558 9.48 -4.09 -16.67
N GLU A 559 8.86 -5.07 -16.03
CA GLU A 559 7.56 -4.92 -15.39
C GLU A 559 7.41 -5.83 -14.17
N LEU A 560 6.61 -5.38 -13.20
CA LEU A 560 6.29 -6.12 -11.99
C LEU A 560 4.77 -6.03 -11.74
N PRO A 561 4.13 -7.08 -11.20
CA PRO A 561 2.70 -7.07 -10.92
C PRO A 561 2.30 -5.91 -10.00
N MET A 562 1.08 -5.41 -10.13
CA MET A 562 0.51 -4.44 -9.19
C MET A 562 0.64 -4.93 -7.74
N ARG A 563 0.97 -4.01 -6.83
CA ARG A 563 1.15 -4.28 -5.39
C ARG A 563 2.22 -5.33 -5.03
N SER A 564 3.03 -5.80 -6.00
CA SER A 564 4.16 -6.69 -5.72
C SER A 564 5.36 -5.94 -5.11
N LYS A 565 5.90 -6.47 -4.01
CA LYS A 565 7.02 -5.85 -3.30
C LYS A 565 8.33 -6.44 -3.79
N LEU A 566 9.15 -5.63 -4.45
CA LEU A 566 10.50 -6.03 -4.82
C LEU A 566 11.38 -6.01 -3.56
N LEU A 567 12.05 -7.13 -3.28
CA LEU A 567 12.86 -7.29 -2.06
C LEU A 567 14.34 -7.11 -2.38
N THR A 568 14.87 -7.86 -3.34
CA THR A 568 16.29 -7.81 -3.73
C THR A 568 16.47 -8.05 -5.22
N VAL A 569 17.48 -7.43 -5.83
CA VAL A 569 17.92 -7.67 -7.22
C VAL A 569 19.44 -7.71 -7.24
N SER A 570 20.01 -8.65 -7.98
CA SER A 570 21.45 -8.76 -8.22
C SER A 570 21.70 -9.37 -9.59
N GLY A 571 22.84 -9.06 -10.21
CA GLY A 571 23.18 -9.56 -11.54
C GLY A 571 24.51 -9.00 -12.02
N ASP A 572 24.93 -9.45 -13.20
CA ASP A 572 26.12 -8.96 -13.91
C ASP A 572 25.81 -8.37 -15.29
N GLY A 573 24.53 -8.28 -15.63
CA GLY A 573 24.02 -7.82 -16.93
C GLY A 573 23.74 -8.95 -17.91
N GLN A 574 24.20 -10.17 -17.64
CA GLN A 574 23.73 -11.38 -18.33
C GLN A 574 22.84 -12.19 -17.40
N LYS A 575 23.35 -12.52 -16.21
CA LYS A 575 22.63 -13.24 -15.17
C LYS A 575 21.82 -12.28 -14.31
N LEU A 576 20.68 -12.76 -13.84
CA LEU A 576 19.77 -11.99 -12.99
C LEU A 576 19.22 -12.88 -11.88
N ASN A 577 19.36 -12.43 -10.63
CA ASN A 577 18.72 -13.05 -9.47
C ASN A 577 17.89 -12.00 -8.74
N PHE A 578 16.66 -12.34 -8.38
CA PHE A 578 15.81 -11.43 -7.63
C PHE A 578 14.85 -12.15 -6.68
N ARG A 579 14.38 -11.41 -5.68
CA ARG A 579 13.35 -11.84 -4.74
C ARG A 579 12.24 -10.81 -4.71
N PHE A 580 11.00 -11.27 -4.69
CA PHE A 580 9.84 -10.40 -4.54
C PHE A 580 8.72 -11.11 -3.77
N PHE A 581 7.82 -10.34 -3.18
CA PHE A 581 6.56 -10.83 -2.62
C PHE A 581 5.41 -10.42 -3.52
N GLY A 582 4.60 -11.37 -3.98
CA GLY A 582 3.46 -11.07 -4.85
C GLY A 582 2.99 -12.27 -5.67
N LYS A 583 1.97 -12.04 -6.50
CA LYS A 583 1.50 -12.95 -7.55
C LYS A 583 1.28 -12.17 -8.85
N GLY A 584 1.22 -12.85 -9.98
CA GLY A 584 1.02 -12.26 -11.31
C GLY A 584 2.21 -12.44 -12.24
N GLU A 585 2.31 -11.59 -13.25
CA GLU A 585 3.33 -11.67 -14.30
C GLU A 585 4.46 -10.66 -14.10
N ILE A 586 5.70 -11.12 -14.26
CA ILE A 586 6.91 -10.29 -14.34
C ILE A 586 7.44 -10.36 -15.76
N LEU A 587 7.65 -9.20 -16.38
CA LEU A 587 8.27 -9.09 -17.69
C LEU A 587 9.76 -8.78 -17.53
N ILE A 588 10.59 -9.48 -18.31
CA ILE A 588 12.05 -9.39 -18.30
C ILE A 588 12.54 -9.24 -19.73
N HIS A 589 13.45 -8.29 -19.95
CA HIS A 589 14.25 -8.24 -21.17
C HIS A 589 15.53 -9.06 -20.98
N LEU A 590 15.90 -9.88 -21.96
CA LEU A 590 17.07 -10.76 -21.94
C LEU A 590 18.25 -10.17 -22.73
N HIS A 591 19.45 -10.31 -22.17
CA HIS A 591 20.70 -10.14 -22.92
C HIS A 591 20.82 -11.17 -24.06
N ASP A 592 21.44 -10.79 -25.19
CA ASP A 592 21.61 -11.65 -26.38
C ASP A 592 22.13 -13.06 -26.06
N SER A 593 23.05 -13.16 -25.10
CA SER A 593 23.68 -14.43 -24.72
C SER A 593 22.78 -15.41 -23.98
N LEU A 594 21.65 -14.96 -23.41
CA LEU A 594 20.70 -15.87 -22.75
C LEU A 594 19.59 -16.34 -23.68
N VAL A 595 19.32 -15.64 -24.79
CA VAL A 595 18.17 -15.91 -25.66
C VAL A 595 18.08 -17.37 -26.11
N ASN A 596 19.22 -18.02 -26.42
CA ASN A 596 19.23 -19.42 -26.90
C ASN A 596 19.70 -20.43 -25.84
N ASP A 597 20.14 -19.97 -24.66
CA ASP A 597 20.78 -20.80 -23.65
C ASP A 597 20.22 -20.45 -22.24
N LEU A 598 18.93 -20.12 -22.12
CA LEU A 598 18.32 -19.67 -20.86
C LEU A 598 17.97 -20.84 -19.93
N GLU A 599 18.35 -20.72 -18.67
CA GLU A 599 17.80 -21.49 -17.54
C GLU A 599 17.08 -20.53 -16.59
N VAL A 600 15.83 -20.85 -16.23
CA VAL A 600 15.02 -20.11 -15.26
C VAL A 600 14.66 -21.01 -14.10
N LEU A 601 14.90 -20.55 -12.87
CA LEU A 601 14.49 -21.23 -11.64
C LEU A 601 13.55 -20.33 -10.83
N GLY A 602 12.54 -20.94 -10.20
CA GLY A 602 11.68 -20.28 -9.20
C GLY A 602 10.46 -19.54 -9.72
N ALA A 603 10.13 -19.66 -11.02
CA ALA A 603 8.86 -19.22 -11.59
C ALA A 603 7.96 -20.44 -11.85
N ASP A 604 6.64 -20.29 -11.70
CA ASP A 604 5.69 -21.39 -11.94
C ASP A 604 5.57 -21.68 -13.44
N ILE A 605 5.52 -20.62 -14.24
CA ILE A 605 5.42 -20.71 -15.70
C ILE A 605 6.38 -19.71 -16.36
N VAL A 606 7.03 -20.17 -17.42
CA VAL A 606 8.05 -19.44 -18.17
C VAL A 606 7.63 -19.40 -19.64
N GLN A 607 7.46 -18.19 -20.18
CA GLN A 607 7.16 -17.97 -21.60
C GLN A 607 8.17 -17.00 -22.19
N GLN A 608 8.87 -17.39 -23.25
CA GLN A 608 9.87 -16.56 -23.92
C GLN A 608 9.46 -16.29 -25.37
N ASP A 609 9.51 -15.02 -25.78
CA ASP A 609 9.42 -14.57 -27.18
C ASP A 609 10.66 -13.72 -27.53
N GLY A 610 11.65 -14.37 -28.16
CA GLY A 610 12.93 -13.73 -28.46
C GLY A 610 13.65 -13.24 -27.20
N LYS A 611 13.71 -11.91 -27.03
CA LYS A 611 14.33 -11.26 -25.85
C LYS A 611 13.35 -11.00 -24.72
N ASP A 612 12.05 -11.11 -24.97
CA ASP A 612 11.05 -10.80 -23.97
C ASP A 612 10.67 -12.10 -23.26
N LEU A 613 10.77 -12.08 -21.94
CA LEU A 613 10.51 -13.22 -21.06
C LEU A 613 9.41 -12.85 -20.07
N THR A 614 8.33 -13.61 -20.09
CA THR A 614 7.23 -13.51 -19.12
C THR A 614 7.36 -14.65 -18.11
N LEU A 615 7.45 -14.29 -16.84
CA LEU A 615 7.43 -15.21 -15.71
C LEU A 615 6.12 -15.04 -14.95
N ARG A 616 5.36 -16.12 -14.78
CA ARG A 616 4.07 -16.09 -14.07
C ARG A 616 4.18 -16.80 -12.73
N PHE A 617 3.57 -16.19 -11.72
CA PHE A 617 3.54 -16.64 -10.33
C PHE A 617 2.10 -16.73 -9.83
N THR A 618 1.66 -17.91 -9.43
CA THR A 618 0.26 -18.20 -9.08
C THR A 618 -0.04 -17.95 -7.61
N SER A 619 0.96 -18.10 -6.74
CA SER A 619 0.81 -17.93 -5.29
C SER A 619 1.22 -16.53 -4.80
N LEU A 620 0.45 -15.97 -3.86
CA LEU A 620 0.76 -14.69 -3.21
C LEU A 620 1.79 -14.91 -2.08
N THR A 621 3.04 -15.18 -2.44
CA THR A 621 4.10 -15.56 -1.50
C THR A 621 5.41 -14.86 -1.82
N ASN A 622 6.48 -15.24 -1.11
CA ASN A 622 7.84 -14.83 -1.45
C ASN A 622 8.41 -15.76 -2.52
N HIS A 623 8.86 -15.18 -3.62
CA HIS A 623 9.49 -15.90 -4.73
C HIS A 623 10.98 -15.60 -4.79
N ASN A 624 11.78 -16.58 -5.19
CA ASN A 624 13.22 -16.44 -5.41
C ASN A 624 13.55 -16.94 -6.81
N VAL A 625 14.01 -16.03 -7.68
CA VAL A 625 14.11 -16.28 -9.12
C VAL A 625 15.55 -16.12 -9.58
N ILE A 626 16.02 -17.06 -10.40
CA ILE A 626 17.38 -17.10 -10.96
C ILE A 626 17.29 -17.28 -12.48
N LEU A 627 17.99 -16.43 -13.24
CA LEU A 627 18.16 -16.52 -14.69
C LEU A 627 19.65 -16.64 -15.02
N GLN A 628 20.03 -17.69 -15.74
CA GLN A 628 21.42 -17.96 -16.11
C GLN A 628 21.56 -18.77 -17.41
N SER A 629 22.81 -19.04 -17.82
CA SER A 629 23.12 -19.84 -19.01
C SER A 629 23.10 -21.36 -18.74
N SER A 630 22.43 -22.13 -19.59
CA SER A 630 22.42 -23.60 -19.56
C SER A 630 23.82 -24.20 -19.79
N SER A 631 24.24 -25.16 -18.96
CA SER A 631 25.54 -25.83 -19.09
C SER A 631 25.40 -27.22 -19.71
N ILE A 632 25.78 -27.42 -20.99
CA ILE A 632 25.75 -28.75 -21.63
C ILE A 632 27.17 -29.30 -21.83
N THR A 633 27.45 -30.49 -21.27
CA THR A 633 28.58 -31.34 -21.67
C THR A 633 28.01 -32.68 -22.14
N THR A 634 28.01 -32.97 -23.44
CA THR A 634 27.31 -34.14 -24.00
C THR A 634 28.14 -35.42 -23.84
N GLN A 635 27.71 -36.32 -22.94
CA GLN A 635 28.01 -37.74 -22.95
C GLN A 635 26.72 -38.49 -23.32
N CYS A 636 26.77 -39.50 -24.19
CA CYS A 636 25.65 -40.44 -24.38
C CYS A 636 25.56 -41.31 -23.11
N ILE A 637 24.95 -40.79 -22.06
CA ILE A 637 24.66 -41.52 -20.84
C ILE A 637 23.21 -41.96 -21.00
N ASP A 638 23.00 -43.27 -20.96
CA ASP A 638 21.71 -43.93 -20.81
C ASP A 638 21.54 -44.11 -19.29
N LEU A 639 20.68 -43.30 -18.65
CA LEU A 639 20.66 -43.20 -17.18
C LEU A 639 19.85 -44.33 -16.54
N ASP A 640 18.80 -44.79 -17.19
CA ASP A 640 17.88 -45.83 -16.69
C ASP A 640 18.14 -47.23 -17.27
N SER A 641 19.05 -47.33 -18.25
CA SER A 641 19.52 -48.56 -18.89
C SER A 641 18.50 -49.27 -19.78
N ASP A 642 17.60 -48.54 -20.44
CA ASP A 642 16.67 -49.10 -21.42
C ASP A 642 17.23 -49.18 -22.86
N GLY A 643 18.39 -48.54 -23.10
CA GLY A 643 19.10 -48.53 -24.36
C GLY A 643 18.89 -47.28 -25.23
N PHE A 644 18.15 -46.28 -24.75
CA PHE A 644 18.00 -44.97 -25.39
C PHE A 644 18.73 -43.89 -24.57
N SER A 645 18.82 -42.68 -25.13
CA SER A 645 19.45 -41.57 -24.40
C SER A 645 18.78 -40.24 -24.78
N SER A 646 18.75 -39.33 -23.82
CA SER A 646 18.16 -37.98 -23.95
C SER A 646 18.80 -37.12 -25.03
N VAL A 647 20.03 -37.47 -25.44
CA VAL A 647 20.82 -36.72 -26.42
C VAL A 647 20.37 -37.00 -27.86
N GLY A 648 19.90 -38.23 -28.14
CA GLY A 648 19.59 -38.70 -29.50
C GLY A 648 20.70 -38.50 -30.55
N GLY A 649 20.32 -38.49 -31.83
CA GLY A 649 21.23 -38.21 -32.95
C GLY A 649 22.23 -39.35 -33.22
N GLU A 650 23.52 -39.14 -32.94
CA GLU A 650 24.53 -40.21 -33.04
C GLU A 650 24.36 -41.28 -31.93
N CYS A 651 23.64 -40.96 -30.84
CA CYS A 651 23.35 -41.88 -29.75
C CYS A 651 22.09 -42.75 -29.98
N GLY A 652 21.28 -42.49 -31.03
CA GLY A 652 20.04 -43.25 -31.32
C GLY A 652 18.80 -42.37 -31.50
N ALA A 653 17.62 -42.98 -31.41
CA ALA A 653 16.37 -42.23 -31.25
C ALA A 653 16.37 -41.51 -29.89
N ILE A 654 15.74 -40.33 -29.81
CA ILE A 654 15.74 -39.51 -28.60
C ILE A 654 14.87 -40.20 -27.57
N ASP A 655 15.43 -40.41 -26.39
CA ASP A 655 14.67 -40.73 -25.20
C ASP A 655 14.07 -39.43 -24.64
N CYS A 656 12.75 -39.37 -24.57
CA CYS A 656 12.05 -38.20 -24.04
C CYS A 656 12.10 -38.14 -22.50
N ASN A 657 12.43 -39.25 -21.81
CA ASN A 657 12.73 -39.29 -20.38
C ASN A 657 13.76 -40.39 -20.05
N ASP A 658 15.02 -40.08 -20.32
CA ASP A 658 16.23 -40.93 -20.11
C ASP A 658 16.51 -41.31 -18.64
N SER A 659 15.58 -41.07 -17.73
CA SER A 659 15.65 -41.50 -16.32
C SER A 659 14.56 -42.49 -15.93
N ASP A 660 13.65 -42.81 -16.87
CA ASP A 660 12.56 -43.73 -16.72
C ASP A 660 12.53 -44.74 -17.88
N ALA A 661 12.98 -45.97 -17.61
CA ALA A 661 13.02 -47.07 -18.58
C ALA A 661 11.65 -47.51 -19.14
N SER A 662 10.55 -46.88 -18.71
CA SER A 662 9.21 -47.07 -19.27
C SER A 662 8.76 -45.94 -20.21
N VAL A 663 9.63 -44.96 -20.49
CA VAL A 663 9.40 -43.86 -21.41
C VAL A 663 10.50 -43.90 -22.47
N HIS A 664 10.22 -44.47 -23.64
CA HIS A 664 11.21 -44.58 -24.69
C HIS A 664 10.60 -44.80 -26.08
N PRO A 665 11.32 -44.53 -27.18
CA PRO A 665 10.84 -44.71 -28.54
C PRO A 665 10.11 -46.05 -28.80
N GLY A 666 8.80 -45.99 -29.04
CA GLY A 666 7.94 -47.14 -29.34
C GLY A 666 7.52 -47.98 -28.12
N HIS A 667 7.60 -47.43 -26.90
CA HIS A 667 6.92 -47.99 -25.73
C HIS A 667 5.38 -47.91 -25.92
N GLN A 668 4.61 -48.42 -24.96
CA GLN A 668 3.15 -48.26 -24.96
C GLN A 668 2.79 -47.04 -24.09
N GLU A 669 1.95 -46.15 -24.61
CA GLU A 669 1.28 -45.09 -23.82
C GLU A 669 0.59 -45.68 -22.59
N ILE A 670 0.84 -45.07 -21.44
CA ILE A 670 0.24 -45.37 -20.16
C ILE A 670 -0.26 -44.06 -19.57
N CYS A 671 -1.47 -44.09 -19.02
CA CYS A 671 -2.20 -42.92 -18.52
C CYS A 671 -1.50 -42.15 -17.38
N ASP A 672 -0.45 -41.43 -17.71
CA ASP A 672 0.41 -40.66 -16.81
C ASP A 672 0.69 -39.24 -17.35
N GLY A 673 0.10 -38.89 -18.49
CA GLY A 673 0.23 -37.59 -19.14
C GLY A 673 1.62 -37.34 -19.73
N GLN A 674 2.45 -38.38 -19.84
CA GLN A 674 3.73 -38.35 -20.53
C GLN A 674 3.57 -39.00 -21.91
N ASP A 675 4.39 -38.56 -22.86
CA ASP A 675 4.55 -39.24 -24.15
C ASP A 675 5.46 -40.45 -23.91
N ASN A 676 4.90 -41.60 -23.52
CA ASN A 676 5.73 -42.74 -23.12
C ASN A 676 6.44 -43.38 -24.32
N ASP A 677 5.89 -43.26 -25.53
CA ASP A 677 6.44 -43.83 -26.75
C ASP A 677 7.35 -42.87 -27.55
N CYS A 678 7.50 -41.63 -27.06
CA CYS A 678 8.32 -40.55 -27.61
C CYS A 678 8.02 -40.25 -29.09
N ASP A 679 6.77 -40.41 -29.55
CA ASP A 679 6.35 -40.07 -30.92
C ASP A 679 5.91 -38.59 -31.08
N GLY A 680 5.84 -37.86 -29.96
CA GLY A 680 5.46 -36.47 -29.87
C GLY A 680 3.94 -36.25 -29.73
N ILE A 681 3.16 -37.31 -29.48
CA ILE A 681 1.70 -37.27 -29.35
C ILE A 681 1.27 -37.93 -28.05
N ILE A 682 0.88 -37.11 -27.07
CA ILE A 682 0.11 -37.61 -25.93
C ILE A 682 -1.34 -37.86 -26.42
N PRO A 683 -1.92 -39.05 -26.21
CA PRO A 683 -3.29 -39.33 -26.61
C PRO A 683 -4.26 -38.31 -25.96
N PRO A 684 -5.31 -37.84 -26.67
CA PRO A 684 -6.23 -36.85 -26.13
C PRO A 684 -6.88 -37.23 -24.81
N GLU A 685 -7.08 -38.54 -24.57
CA GLU A 685 -7.61 -39.07 -23.32
C GLU A 685 -6.65 -39.00 -22.11
N GLU A 686 -5.37 -38.66 -22.33
CA GLU A 686 -4.37 -38.45 -21.28
C GLU A 686 -4.06 -36.96 -21.02
N ILE A 687 -4.70 -36.08 -21.80
CA ILE A 687 -4.62 -34.65 -21.63
C ILE A 687 -5.75 -34.24 -20.72
N ASP A 688 -5.41 -33.75 -19.53
CA ASP A 688 -6.33 -33.03 -18.66
C ASP A 688 -6.71 -31.68 -19.31
N VAL A 689 -7.90 -31.64 -19.89
CA VAL A 689 -8.35 -30.53 -20.75
C VAL A 689 -8.78 -29.32 -19.93
N ASP A 690 -9.26 -29.53 -18.72
CA ASP A 690 -9.78 -28.48 -17.84
C ASP A 690 -8.84 -28.10 -16.69
N ASN A 691 -7.77 -28.87 -16.51
CA ASN A 691 -6.65 -28.68 -15.58
C ASN A 691 -6.99 -28.91 -14.09
N ASP A 692 -7.81 -29.92 -13.78
CA ASP A 692 -8.10 -30.32 -12.38
C ASP A 692 -7.20 -31.42 -11.81
N GLY A 693 -6.31 -31.97 -12.64
CA GLY A 693 -5.35 -33.01 -12.29
C GLY A 693 -5.79 -34.44 -12.66
N TYR A 694 -6.94 -34.62 -13.31
CA TYR A 694 -7.43 -35.91 -13.77
C TYR A 694 -7.80 -35.88 -15.25
N ALA A 695 -7.05 -36.61 -16.08
CA ALA A 695 -7.44 -36.82 -17.48
C ALA A 695 -8.58 -37.86 -17.59
N GLN A 696 -9.28 -37.89 -18.72
CA GLN A 696 -10.31 -38.90 -19.01
C GLN A 696 -9.85 -40.35 -18.75
N CYS A 697 -8.61 -40.70 -19.10
CA CYS A 697 -8.07 -42.04 -18.88
C CYS A 697 -7.85 -42.37 -17.38
N GLN A 698 -7.76 -41.35 -16.52
CA GLN A 698 -7.59 -41.44 -15.06
C GLN A 698 -8.93 -41.59 -14.33
N GLY A 699 -10.05 -41.62 -15.07
CA GLY A 699 -11.38 -41.86 -14.55
C GLY A 699 -12.27 -40.63 -14.55
N ASP A 700 -11.80 -39.51 -15.08
CA ASP A 700 -12.61 -38.31 -15.19
C ASP A 700 -13.81 -38.53 -16.14
N CYS A 701 -14.98 -38.32 -15.55
CA CYS A 701 -16.27 -38.47 -16.19
C CYS A 701 -16.66 -37.23 -17.01
N ASN A 702 -16.01 -36.08 -16.83
CA ASN A 702 -16.19 -34.89 -17.64
C ASN A 702 -14.97 -33.94 -17.68
N ASP A 703 -13.98 -34.37 -18.46
CA ASP A 703 -12.70 -33.70 -18.81
C ASP A 703 -12.87 -32.41 -19.65
N ALA A 704 -13.73 -31.51 -19.18
CA ALA A 704 -14.00 -30.20 -19.74
C ALA A 704 -14.53 -29.22 -18.67
N ILE A 705 -14.73 -29.69 -17.44
CA ILE A 705 -15.22 -28.95 -16.28
C ILE A 705 -14.33 -29.33 -15.07
N PRO A 706 -13.43 -28.43 -14.61
CA PRO A 706 -12.42 -28.77 -13.59
C PRO A 706 -12.97 -28.99 -12.18
N ALA A 707 -14.30 -29.01 -12.05
CA ALA A 707 -15.03 -29.30 -10.82
C ALA A 707 -15.66 -30.70 -10.86
N ILE A 708 -15.42 -31.49 -11.91
CA ILE A 708 -15.95 -32.83 -12.08
C ILE A 708 -14.78 -33.76 -12.34
N PHE A 709 -14.36 -34.55 -11.34
CA PHE A 709 -13.23 -35.47 -11.45
C PHE A 709 -13.28 -36.56 -10.36
N PRO A 710 -12.52 -37.66 -10.49
CA PRO A 710 -12.49 -38.72 -9.48
C PRO A 710 -12.10 -38.21 -8.09
N GLY A 711 -13.05 -38.27 -7.16
CA GLY A 711 -12.85 -37.79 -5.80
C GLY A 711 -13.01 -36.28 -5.60
N ALA A 712 -13.58 -35.55 -6.56
CA ALA A 712 -14.03 -34.17 -6.34
C ALA A 712 -15.05 -34.08 -5.19
N LEU A 713 -15.35 -32.86 -4.75
CA LEU A 713 -16.41 -32.66 -3.76
C LEU A 713 -17.77 -32.74 -4.44
N GLU A 714 -18.64 -33.62 -3.95
CA GLU A 714 -20.00 -33.72 -4.46
C GLU A 714 -20.83 -32.48 -4.11
N HIS A 715 -21.42 -31.83 -5.11
CA HIS A 715 -22.39 -30.76 -4.93
C HIS A 715 -23.78 -31.38 -4.74
N CYS A 716 -24.26 -31.41 -3.50
CA CYS A 716 -25.45 -32.17 -3.09
C CYS A 716 -26.82 -31.71 -3.65
N SER A 717 -26.89 -30.94 -4.75
CA SER A 717 -28.17 -30.48 -5.33
C SER A 717 -28.11 -30.06 -6.82
N ASP A 718 -27.00 -30.27 -7.52
CA ASP A 718 -26.82 -29.81 -8.91
C ASP A 718 -27.21 -30.87 -9.96
N GLY A 719 -27.44 -32.13 -9.55
CA GLY A 719 -27.82 -33.24 -10.43
C GLY A 719 -26.66 -33.81 -11.26
N ILE A 720 -25.41 -33.52 -10.88
CA ILE A 720 -24.18 -33.94 -11.53
C ILE A 720 -23.42 -34.89 -10.59
N ASP A 721 -22.76 -35.90 -11.13
CA ASP A 721 -21.79 -36.73 -10.39
C ASP A 721 -20.46 -35.99 -10.43
N ASN A 722 -20.20 -35.13 -9.45
CA ASN A 722 -19.00 -34.29 -9.47
C ASN A 722 -17.76 -35.12 -9.17
N ASN A 723 -17.88 -36.14 -8.34
CA ASN A 723 -16.73 -36.92 -7.89
C ASN A 723 -16.45 -38.19 -8.71
N CYS A 724 -17.21 -38.39 -9.78
CA CYS A 724 -17.13 -39.51 -10.72
C CYS A 724 -17.23 -40.90 -10.04
N ASP A 725 -17.92 -41.00 -8.90
CA ASP A 725 -18.11 -42.25 -8.16
C ASP A 725 -19.39 -43.01 -8.56
N SER A 726 -20.13 -42.46 -9.54
CA SER A 726 -21.41 -42.95 -10.07
C SER A 726 -22.62 -42.72 -9.16
N PHE A 727 -22.49 -41.95 -8.09
CA PHE A 727 -23.58 -41.41 -7.29
C PHE A 727 -23.78 -39.92 -7.61
N VAL A 728 -24.96 -39.39 -7.27
CA VAL A 728 -25.33 -38.00 -7.58
C VAL A 728 -26.08 -37.44 -6.38
N ASP A 729 -25.74 -36.22 -5.99
CA ASP A 729 -26.40 -35.43 -4.95
C ASP A 729 -26.54 -36.18 -3.61
N GLU A 730 -27.74 -36.23 -3.03
CA GLU A 730 -27.99 -36.84 -1.71
C GLU A 730 -27.88 -38.37 -1.69
N ALA A 731 -27.57 -38.99 -2.85
CA ALA A 731 -27.24 -40.40 -2.94
C ALA A 731 -25.76 -40.69 -2.66
N ASP A 732 -24.90 -39.66 -2.66
CA ASP A 732 -23.46 -39.77 -2.45
C ASP A 732 -23.08 -39.69 -0.94
N ALA A 733 -22.16 -40.55 -0.51
CA ALA A 733 -21.66 -40.62 0.85
C ALA A 733 -20.60 -39.56 1.20
N PHE A 734 -20.02 -38.87 0.21
CA PHE A 734 -18.99 -37.83 0.32
C PHE A 734 -19.56 -36.40 0.46
N CYS A 735 -20.87 -36.26 0.66
CA CYS A 735 -21.52 -35.02 1.10
C CYS A 735 -21.09 -34.59 2.54
N SER A 736 -19.78 -34.40 2.80
CA SER A 736 -19.19 -34.08 4.11
C SER A 736 -17.93 -33.19 3.99
N VAL A 737 -18.10 -31.90 4.26
CA VAL A 737 -17.10 -30.82 4.44
C VAL A 737 -15.80 -31.17 5.16
N THR A 738 -14.65 -30.69 4.66
CA THR A 738 -13.46 -30.39 5.50
C THR A 738 -12.77 -29.09 5.08
N ASP A 739 -13.17 -27.98 5.70
CA ASP A 739 -12.45 -26.70 5.68
C ASP A 739 -11.22 -26.74 6.61
N PRO A 740 -10.22 -25.85 6.41
CA PRO A 740 -9.12 -25.65 7.36
C PRO A 740 -9.63 -25.39 8.79
N ILE A 741 -8.98 -26.00 9.78
CA ILE A 741 -9.36 -25.86 11.19
C ILE A 741 -8.44 -24.85 11.87
N GLU A 742 -9.04 -23.81 12.46
CA GLU A 742 -8.34 -22.89 13.35
C GLU A 742 -8.38 -23.40 14.80
N ALA A 743 -7.21 -23.52 15.42
CA ALA A 743 -7.07 -23.83 16.85
C ALA A 743 -6.32 -22.71 17.59
N SER A 744 -6.92 -22.23 18.68
CA SER A 744 -6.31 -21.23 19.56
C SER A 744 -6.02 -21.84 20.93
N PHE A 745 -4.74 -21.88 21.29
CA PHE A 745 -4.25 -22.41 22.55
C PHE A 745 -3.89 -21.26 23.50
N THR A 746 -4.46 -21.26 24.70
CA THR A 746 -4.02 -20.34 25.76
C THR A 746 -2.84 -20.94 26.50
N SER A 747 -1.86 -20.11 26.86
CA SER A 747 -0.69 -20.54 27.64
C SER A 747 -1.06 -21.12 29.00
N VAL A 748 -0.24 -22.05 29.48
CA VAL A 748 -0.43 -22.76 30.74
C VAL A 748 0.16 -21.90 31.86
N ALA A 749 -0.73 -21.17 32.55
CA ALA A 749 -0.41 -20.27 33.66
C ALA A 749 0.59 -20.80 34.70
N ALA A 750 0.62 -22.11 34.99
CA ALA A 750 1.54 -22.68 35.98
C ALA A 750 2.98 -22.85 35.46
N GLU A 751 3.15 -22.83 34.14
CA GLU A 751 4.40 -23.09 33.40
C GLU A 751 5.02 -21.79 32.87
N ASP A 752 4.25 -20.70 32.84
CA ASP A 752 4.71 -19.37 32.44
C ASP A 752 5.56 -18.68 33.52
N GLY A 753 6.49 -17.83 33.08
CA GLY A 753 7.17 -16.90 33.97
C GLY A 753 8.46 -16.36 33.41
N PHE A 754 9.21 -15.62 34.24
CA PHE A 754 10.52 -15.10 33.84
C PHE A 754 11.64 -15.67 34.70
N ILE A 755 12.82 -15.69 34.10
CA ILE A 755 14.07 -16.08 34.72
C ILE A 755 15.04 -14.92 34.54
N ARG A 756 15.59 -14.47 35.66
CA ARG A 756 16.69 -13.51 35.67
C ARG A 756 18.00 -14.26 35.86
N GLU A 757 18.99 -13.88 35.08
CA GLU A 757 20.36 -14.30 35.20
C GLU A 757 20.91 -14.18 36.65
N SER A 758 21.76 -15.13 37.02
CA SER A 758 22.34 -15.26 38.37
C SER A 758 23.33 -14.12 38.68
N SER A 759 24.27 -13.88 37.76
CA SER A 759 25.22 -12.76 37.75
C SER A 759 25.40 -12.24 36.32
N SER A 760 25.73 -10.96 36.17
CA SER A 760 25.86 -10.33 34.85
C SER A 760 26.86 -11.06 33.97
N GLY A 761 26.44 -11.41 32.75
CA GLY A 761 27.26 -12.07 31.74
C GLY A 761 27.64 -13.52 32.07
N SER A 762 26.93 -14.17 32.98
CA SER A 762 27.13 -15.60 33.29
C SER A 762 26.42 -16.53 32.33
N SER A 763 25.38 -16.04 31.66
CA SER A 763 24.43 -16.83 30.86
C SER A 763 23.80 -17.99 31.64
N ILE A 764 23.78 -17.93 32.97
CA ILE A 764 23.22 -18.96 33.86
C ILE A 764 22.02 -18.36 34.58
N GLY A 765 20.88 -19.04 34.50
CA GLY A 765 19.66 -18.62 35.17
C GLY A 765 19.78 -18.64 36.70
N GLY A 766 19.06 -17.73 37.35
CA GLY A 766 19.11 -17.58 38.81
C GLY A 766 17.74 -17.42 39.41
N LEU A 767 17.24 -16.18 39.46
CA LEU A 767 15.95 -15.92 40.09
C LEU A 767 14.83 -16.28 39.11
N ILE A 768 13.98 -17.23 39.50
CA ILE A 768 12.74 -17.56 38.80
C ILE A 768 11.55 -16.87 39.46
N LYS A 769 10.54 -16.55 38.67
CA LYS A 769 9.22 -16.21 39.19
C LYS A 769 8.14 -16.66 38.21
N SER A 770 7.42 -17.70 38.61
CA SER A 770 6.15 -18.17 38.05
C SER A 770 4.96 -17.59 38.82
N ALA A 771 3.73 -17.83 38.32
CA ALA A 771 2.47 -17.54 39.02
C ALA A 771 2.27 -16.05 39.36
N ASN A 772 2.31 -15.16 38.36
CA ASN A 772 2.21 -13.72 38.56
C ASN A 772 1.18 -13.08 37.62
N ALA A 773 0.23 -12.30 38.14
CA ALA A 773 -0.90 -11.78 37.34
C ALA A 773 -0.75 -10.31 36.87
N GLY A 774 0.33 -9.62 37.27
CA GLY A 774 0.49 -8.18 37.00
C GLY A 774 0.99 -7.84 35.60
N ALA A 775 0.94 -6.57 35.21
CA ALA A 775 1.41 -6.06 33.90
C ALA A 775 2.92 -6.19 33.64
N LYS A 776 3.67 -6.84 34.52
CA LYS A 776 5.09 -7.19 34.33
C LYS A 776 5.25 -8.63 34.76
N SER A 777 4.27 -9.49 34.51
CA SER A 777 4.33 -10.87 34.98
C SER A 777 5.44 -11.61 34.27
N LEU A 778 5.50 -11.45 32.96
CA LEU A 778 6.59 -11.80 32.07
C LEU A 778 7.43 -10.55 31.78
N ARG A 779 8.72 -10.73 31.47
CA ARG A 779 9.61 -9.61 31.10
C ARG A 779 10.90 -10.06 30.40
N ILE A 780 11.41 -9.19 29.54
CA ILE A 780 12.76 -9.23 28.93
C ILE A 780 13.49 -7.90 29.18
N GLY A 781 14.82 -7.88 29.02
CA GLY A 781 15.67 -6.72 29.31
C GLY A 781 16.67 -7.02 30.43
N ASP A 782 17.09 -6.02 31.20
CA ASP A 782 18.05 -6.20 32.29
C ASP A 782 17.67 -5.47 33.60
N ASP A 783 18.40 -5.76 34.69
CA ASP A 783 18.30 -4.99 35.93
C ASP A 783 19.54 -4.13 36.20
N ARG A 784 19.48 -3.30 37.25
CA ARG A 784 20.55 -2.38 37.72
C ARG A 784 21.93 -2.98 37.99
N ARG A 785 22.08 -4.29 37.78
CA ARG A 785 23.35 -5.01 37.84
C ARG A 785 23.69 -5.63 36.47
N ASN A 786 23.05 -5.19 35.39
CA ASN A 786 23.20 -5.65 34.00
C ASN A 786 22.97 -7.17 33.88
N ARG A 787 21.93 -7.66 34.56
CA ARG A 787 21.55 -9.09 34.53
C ARG A 787 20.32 -9.27 33.66
N GLN A 788 20.44 -10.11 32.64
CA GLN A 788 19.40 -10.32 31.65
C GLN A 788 18.17 -11.04 32.23
N PHE A 789 17.01 -10.71 31.69
CA PHE A 789 15.74 -11.40 31.86
C PHE A 789 15.34 -12.08 30.55
N LYS A 790 14.92 -13.33 30.68
CA LYS A 790 14.19 -14.08 29.65
C LYS A 790 12.85 -14.52 30.25
N PHE A 791 11.83 -14.68 29.42
CA PHE A 791 10.59 -15.31 29.88
C PHE A 791 10.22 -16.51 29.01
N ILE A 792 9.45 -17.41 29.60
CA ILE A 792 8.94 -18.61 28.95
C ILE A 792 7.41 -18.59 29.03
N VAL A 793 6.80 -19.02 27.93
CA VAL A 793 5.37 -19.34 27.85
C VAL A 793 5.21 -20.75 27.29
N SER A 794 4.22 -21.48 27.81
CA SER A 794 4.03 -22.91 27.50
C SER A 794 2.63 -23.18 26.98
N PHE A 795 2.48 -23.93 25.90
CA PHE A 795 1.18 -24.23 25.28
C PHE A 795 0.94 -25.74 25.22
N ASP A 796 -0.31 -26.16 25.45
CA ASP A 796 -0.75 -27.54 25.25
C ASP A 796 -1.31 -27.71 23.83
N SER A 797 -0.43 -28.04 22.88
CA SER A 797 -0.78 -28.22 21.47
C SER A 797 -1.18 -29.66 21.12
N SER A 798 -1.47 -30.50 22.11
CA SER A 798 -1.72 -31.94 21.89
C SER A 798 -3.06 -32.27 21.22
N SER A 799 -3.94 -31.28 21.02
CA SER A 799 -5.21 -31.49 20.30
C SER A 799 -5.06 -31.43 18.79
N ILE A 800 -3.91 -30.98 18.29
CA ILE A 800 -3.61 -30.98 16.85
C ILE A 800 -3.37 -32.44 16.41
N PRO A 801 -4.05 -32.93 15.36
CA PRO A 801 -3.82 -34.28 14.84
C PRO A 801 -2.36 -34.50 14.45
N THR A 802 -1.81 -35.69 14.74
CA THR A 802 -0.40 -35.99 14.43
C THR A 802 -0.11 -35.95 12.93
N GLY A 803 -1.10 -36.19 12.07
CA GLY A 803 -1.00 -36.13 10.61
C GLY A 803 -1.30 -34.76 9.98
N ALA A 804 -1.77 -33.79 10.77
CA ALA A 804 -2.23 -32.51 10.24
C ALA A 804 -1.11 -31.72 9.54
N THR A 805 -1.45 -31.01 8.48
CA THR A 805 -0.52 -30.06 7.84
C THR A 805 -0.70 -28.70 8.50
N LEU A 806 0.35 -28.16 9.12
CA LEU A 806 0.29 -26.81 9.69
C LEU A 806 0.49 -25.80 8.58
N GLU A 807 -0.46 -24.89 8.43
CA GLU A 807 -0.45 -23.84 7.41
C GLU A 807 0.06 -22.52 7.99
N SER A 808 -0.31 -22.22 9.24
CA SER A 808 0.25 -21.08 9.98
C SER A 808 0.34 -21.36 11.47
N VAL A 809 1.34 -20.75 12.12
CA VAL A 809 1.49 -20.75 13.57
C VAL A 809 1.85 -19.34 14.02
N LYS A 810 1.03 -18.76 14.89
CA LYS A 810 1.18 -17.40 15.38
C LYS A 810 1.28 -17.37 16.91
N LEU A 811 2.37 -16.82 17.42
CA LEU A 811 2.53 -16.54 18.84
C LEU A 811 1.99 -15.14 19.15
N ILE A 812 1.00 -15.07 20.03
CA ILE A 812 0.35 -13.82 20.45
C ILE A 812 0.75 -13.50 21.89
N LEU A 813 1.30 -12.31 22.09
CA LEU A 813 1.72 -11.79 23.39
C LEU A 813 1.06 -10.44 23.64
N THR A 814 0.58 -10.17 24.85
CA THR A 814 0.07 -8.83 25.17
C THR A 814 1.10 -8.01 25.95
N ARG A 815 1.36 -6.80 25.45
CA ARG A 815 2.31 -5.87 26.02
C ARG A 815 1.92 -5.41 27.42
N GLY A 816 2.81 -5.62 28.37
CA GLY A 816 2.70 -5.15 29.74
C GLY A 816 3.23 -3.73 29.92
N LYS A 817 3.78 -3.43 31.10
CA LYS A 817 4.35 -2.13 31.48
C LYS A 817 5.88 -2.16 31.38
N ASN A 818 6.48 -1.07 30.92
CA ASN A 818 7.94 -0.92 30.90
C ASN A 818 8.55 -0.47 32.24
N SER A 819 9.85 -0.75 32.41
CA SER A 819 10.74 -0.08 33.36
C SER A 819 11.92 0.48 32.56
N GLY A 820 12.46 1.62 32.98
CA GLY A 820 13.63 2.21 32.32
C GLY A 820 13.31 2.94 31.02
N THR A 821 14.36 3.18 30.25
CA THR A 821 14.42 3.94 29.00
C THR A 821 14.27 2.99 27.81
N ALA A 822 13.13 3.06 27.12
CA ALA A 822 12.88 2.44 25.80
C ALA A 822 13.64 1.11 25.52
N PRO A 823 13.28 -0.02 26.19
CA PRO A 823 14.06 -1.26 26.15
C PRO A 823 14.30 -1.85 24.76
N PHE A 824 13.36 -1.69 23.81
CA PHE A 824 13.52 -2.10 22.41
C PHE A 824 14.51 -1.23 21.63
N THR A 825 14.78 -0.01 22.08
CA THR A 825 15.81 0.86 21.51
C THR A 825 17.19 0.51 22.05
N THR A 826 17.29 0.16 23.34
CA THR A 826 18.59 -0.12 23.97
C THR A 826 19.05 -1.56 23.79
N HIS A 827 18.13 -2.53 23.73
CA HIS A 827 18.45 -3.96 23.66
C HIS A 827 18.19 -4.62 22.29
N GLY A 828 17.68 -3.87 21.30
CA GLY A 828 17.39 -4.39 19.96
C GLY A 828 16.05 -5.14 19.87
N ASN A 829 15.93 -6.03 18.89
CA ASN A 829 14.70 -6.79 18.67
C ASN A 829 14.52 -7.87 19.73
N ALA A 830 13.26 -8.23 20.02
CA ALA A 830 12.99 -9.42 20.79
C ALA A 830 13.15 -10.66 19.89
N VAL A 831 13.77 -11.70 20.44
CA VAL A 831 14.09 -12.97 19.78
C VAL A 831 13.32 -14.09 20.45
N VAL A 832 12.76 -15.00 19.66
CA VAL A 832 11.98 -16.15 20.13
C VAL A 832 12.72 -17.45 19.82
N ASP A 833 12.93 -18.26 20.86
CA ASP A 833 13.38 -19.65 20.73
C ASP A 833 12.19 -20.60 20.93
N ILE A 834 12.25 -21.81 20.37
CA ILE A 834 11.25 -22.86 20.55
C ILE A 834 11.84 -24.15 21.13
N LYS A 835 11.04 -24.83 21.95
CA LYS A 835 11.30 -26.17 22.46
C LYS A 835 10.07 -27.06 22.28
N SER A 836 10.28 -28.24 21.71
CA SER A 836 9.32 -29.34 21.71
C SER A 836 9.39 -30.04 23.06
N GLY A 837 8.47 -29.70 23.96
CA GLY A 837 8.52 -30.04 25.38
C GLY A 837 9.02 -28.87 26.24
N GLY A 838 9.47 -29.19 27.46
CA GLY A 838 9.99 -28.18 28.38
C GLY A 838 11.46 -27.84 28.10
N PHE A 839 11.83 -26.56 28.21
CA PHE A 839 13.23 -26.19 28.40
C PHE A 839 13.77 -26.94 29.65
N GLY A 840 15.02 -27.41 29.60
CA GLY A 840 15.57 -28.27 30.66
C GLY A 840 14.97 -29.70 30.75
N GLY A 841 13.97 -30.03 29.92
CA GLY A 841 13.28 -31.32 29.91
C GLY A 841 12.07 -31.41 30.84
N ASN A 842 11.70 -30.30 31.50
CA ASN A 842 10.54 -30.20 32.38
C ASN A 842 9.69 -28.98 31.99
N PRO A 843 8.36 -29.11 31.74
CA PRO A 843 7.53 -27.95 31.41
C PRO A 843 7.37 -26.93 32.54
N SER A 844 7.64 -27.32 33.80
CA SER A 844 7.62 -26.37 34.91
C SER A 844 8.82 -25.43 34.82
N LEU A 845 8.60 -24.12 35.04
CA LEU A 845 9.68 -23.12 35.02
C LEU A 845 10.78 -23.41 36.06
N GLU A 846 11.98 -23.69 35.58
CA GLU A 846 13.18 -23.96 36.36
C GLU A 846 14.26 -22.91 36.08
N SER A 847 15.23 -22.73 37.00
CA SER A 847 16.32 -21.77 36.76
C SER A 847 17.17 -22.17 35.55
N ASP A 848 17.27 -23.46 35.29
CA ASP A 848 18.15 -23.99 34.25
C ASP A 848 17.61 -23.79 32.83
N ASP A 849 16.32 -23.48 32.69
CA ASP A 849 15.68 -23.18 31.41
C ASP A 849 16.27 -21.93 30.74
N PHE A 850 16.90 -21.05 31.52
CA PHE A 850 17.56 -19.85 31.00
C PHE A 850 18.68 -20.20 30.02
N GLN A 851 19.45 -21.25 30.33
CA GLN A 851 20.60 -21.72 29.57
C GLN A 851 20.35 -23.01 28.79
N ALA A 852 19.17 -23.62 28.93
CA ALA A 852 18.84 -24.85 28.22
C ALA A 852 18.86 -24.62 26.70
N GLU A 853 19.39 -25.61 25.96
CA GLU A 853 19.41 -25.58 24.50
C GLU A 853 17.98 -25.65 23.93
N ALA A 854 17.67 -24.71 23.03
CA ALA A 854 16.44 -24.73 22.24
C ALA A 854 16.51 -25.87 21.20
N ASP A 855 15.36 -26.28 20.67
CA ASP A 855 15.34 -27.17 19.49
C ASP A 855 15.53 -26.37 18.20
N ALA A 856 15.06 -25.11 18.19
CA ALA A 856 15.48 -24.09 17.26
C ALA A 856 15.54 -22.72 17.97
N ASP A 857 16.65 -22.01 17.78
CA ASP A 857 16.90 -20.68 18.32
C ASP A 857 16.54 -19.59 17.30
N ALA A 858 16.15 -18.43 17.80
CA ALA A 858 15.83 -17.26 16.97
C ALA A 858 14.90 -17.54 15.77
N ILE A 859 13.89 -18.40 15.98
CA ILE A 859 12.93 -18.82 14.95
C ILE A 859 12.10 -17.67 14.39
N VAL A 860 12.05 -16.55 15.11
CA VAL A 860 11.48 -15.29 14.66
C VAL A 860 12.00 -14.16 15.56
N GLN A 861 12.00 -12.93 15.03
CA GLN A 861 12.26 -11.71 15.79
C GLN A 861 11.10 -10.74 15.66
N PHE A 862 10.89 -9.89 16.67
CA PHE A 862 9.91 -8.81 16.59
C PHE A 862 10.41 -7.52 17.24
N THR A 863 10.01 -6.39 16.63
CA THR A 863 10.28 -5.02 17.11
C THR A 863 9.18 -4.57 18.08
N ASP A 864 9.30 -3.36 18.63
CA ASP A 864 8.23 -2.78 19.45
C ASP A 864 6.97 -2.52 18.58
N GLN A 865 5.93 -3.35 18.76
CA GLN A 865 4.67 -3.24 18.02
C GLN A 865 3.64 -2.33 18.71
N GLY A 866 4.02 -1.54 19.72
CA GLY A 866 3.14 -0.52 20.30
C GLY A 866 3.19 -0.39 21.83
N GLY A 867 2.32 0.49 22.35
CA GLY A 867 2.28 0.87 23.76
C GLY A 867 1.75 -0.21 24.72
N ASN A 868 1.65 0.13 26.00
CA ASN A 868 1.14 -0.81 27.02
C ASN A 868 -0.27 -1.31 26.61
N LYS A 869 -0.51 -2.62 26.75
CA LYS A 869 -1.71 -3.37 26.35
C LYS A 869 -1.88 -3.62 24.85
N SER A 870 -0.95 -3.20 24.00
CA SER A 870 -0.93 -3.61 22.60
C SER A 870 -0.73 -5.13 22.49
N THR A 871 -1.44 -5.77 21.55
CA THR A 871 -1.26 -7.18 21.21
C THR A 871 -0.17 -7.30 20.18
N TYR A 872 0.82 -8.13 20.46
CA TYR A 872 1.93 -8.42 19.57
C TYR A 872 1.63 -9.75 18.91
N GLN A 873 1.53 -9.74 17.58
CA GLN A 873 1.33 -10.94 16.77
C GLN A 873 2.66 -11.29 16.11
N VAL A 874 3.14 -12.50 16.38
CA VAL A 874 4.44 -12.97 15.92
C VAL A 874 4.22 -14.24 15.12
N ASP A 875 4.18 -14.10 13.80
CA ASP A 875 4.08 -15.23 12.88
C ASP A 875 5.40 -16.02 12.90
N LEU A 876 5.33 -17.31 13.19
CA LEU A 876 6.51 -18.17 13.21
C LEU A 876 6.91 -18.53 11.77
N LEU A 877 8.22 -18.67 11.53
CA LEU A 877 8.70 -19.25 10.29
C LEU A 877 8.28 -20.73 10.20
N ASP A 878 8.01 -21.21 8.99
CA ASP A 878 7.68 -22.61 8.69
C ASP A 878 8.73 -23.61 9.22
N THR A 879 10.01 -23.20 9.23
CA THR A 879 11.12 -23.95 9.84
C THR A 879 10.92 -24.25 11.33
N ALA A 880 10.03 -23.53 12.02
CA ALA A 880 9.67 -23.79 13.42
C ALA A 880 8.55 -24.84 13.57
N PHE A 881 7.75 -25.10 12.53
CA PHE A 881 6.56 -25.95 12.60
C PHE A 881 6.86 -27.40 13.02
N PRO A 882 7.98 -28.03 12.61
CA PRO A 882 8.35 -29.36 13.09
C PRO A 882 8.52 -29.47 14.61
N TYR A 883 8.76 -28.34 15.30
CA TYR A 883 8.96 -28.30 16.75
C TYR A 883 7.66 -28.04 17.54
N ILE A 884 6.52 -27.81 16.86
CA ILE A 884 5.20 -27.79 17.50
C ILE A 884 4.87 -29.20 17.97
N ASN A 885 4.85 -29.39 19.29
CA ASN A 885 4.66 -30.69 19.89
C ASN A 885 3.18 -31.10 19.87
N ARG A 886 2.81 -31.94 18.91
CA ARG A 886 1.43 -32.48 18.75
C ARG A 886 1.08 -33.57 19.77
N SER A 887 1.98 -33.88 20.69
CA SER A 887 1.80 -34.91 21.73
C SER A 887 1.97 -34.38 23.14
N GLY A 888 2.18 -33.07 23.31
CA GLY A 888 2.48 -32.47 24.60
C GLY A 888 2.68 -30.96 24.53
N ARG A 889 3.62 -30.47 25.35
CA ARG A 889 3.89 -29.03 25.49
C ARG A 889 4.78 -28.51 24.38
N THR A 890 4.50 -27.29 23.95
CA THR A 890 5.39 -26.46 23.13
C THR A 890 5.75 -25.23 23.95
N GLN A 891 7.04 -25.00 24.20
CA GLN A 891 7.51 -23.84 24.95
C GLN A 891 8.24 -22.84 24.07
N PHE A 892 8.01 -21.57 24.34
CA PHE A 892 8.72 -20.46 23.71
C PHE A 892 9.50 -19.69 24.75
N ARG A 893 10.78 -19.40 24.47
CA ARG A 893 11.62 -18.54 25.31
C ARG A 893 11.90 -17.24 24.59
N ILE A 894 11.55 -16.12 25.22
CA ILE A 894 11.68 -14.80 24.63
C ILE A 894 12.79 -14.04 25.36
N SER A 895 13.65 -13.38 24.58
CA SER A 895 14.75 -12.54 25.05
C SER A 895 15.00 -11.37 24.11
N PHE A 896 15.96 -10.49 24.41
CA PHE A 896 16.44 -9.47 23.45
C PHE A 896 17.70 -9.94 22.74
N GLU A 897 17.97 -9.41 21.54
CA GLU A 897 19.22 -9.61 20.80
C GLU A 897 20.45 -9.20 21.62
N LEU A 898 20.37 -8.07 22.31
CA LEU A 898 21.40 -7.64 23.25
C LEU A 898 21.00 -8.04 24.67
N ASN A 899 21.92 -8.69 25.37
CA ASN A 899 21.67 -9.20 26.73
C ASN A 899 21.57 -8.08 27.79
N THR A 900 22.25 -6.94 27.56
CA THR A 900 22.27 -5.74 28.41
C THR A 900 22.77 -4.54 27.59
N ASP A 901 22.38 -3.32 27.97
CA ASP A 901 22.93 -2.06 27.45
C ASP A 901 24.06 -1.48 28.32
N ASP A 902 24.42 -2.20 29.38
CA ASP A 902 25.48 -1.91 30.33
C ASP A 902 25.37 -0.56 31.08
N ASP A 903 24.20 0.06 31.12
CA ASP A 903 24.04 1.42 31.66
C ASP A 903 23.86 1.49 33.20
N GLY A 904 23.71 0.33 33.86
CA GLY A 904 23.51 0.21 35.30
C GLY A 904 22.10 0.59 35.78
N GLN A 905 21.15 0.73 34.86
CA GLN A 905 19.73 0.99 35.09
C GLN A 905 18.91 -0.28 34.86
N THR A 906 17.60 -0.16 34.75
CA THR A 906 16.70 -1.33 34.71
C THR A 906 15.72 -1.11 33.59
N ASP A 907 15.99 -1.78 32.49
CA ASP A 907 15.40 -1.50 31.20
C ASP A 907 14.64 -2.74 30.78
N LEU A 908 13.37 -2.79 31.19
CA LEU A 908 12.54 -3.99 31.12
C LEU A 908 11.32 -3.76 30.26
N ALA A 909 11.15 -4.61 29.26
CA ALA A 909 9.89 -4.79 28.56
C ALA A 909 9.03 -5.82 29.31
N GLY A 910 7.91 -5.39 29.90
CA GLY A 910 6.94 -6.29 30.54
C GLY A 910 5.88 -6.87 29.59
N PHE A 911 5.40 -8.07 29.88
CA PHE A 911 4.27 -8.73 29.21
C PHE A 911 3.32 -9.35 30.26
N TYR A 912 2.08 -9.61 29.86
CA TYR A 912 1.10 -10.34 30.66
C TYR A 912 1.28 -11.86 30.50
N SER A 913 0.78 -12.63 31.46
CA SER A 913 0.77 -14.10 31.46
C SER A 913 -0.65 -14.63 31.66
N ALA A 914 -0.84 -15.93 31.53
CA ALA A 914 -2.16 -16.57 31.66
C ALA A 914 -2.80 -16.47 33.06
N GLU A 915 -2.07 -15.99 34.07
CA GLU A 915 -2.58 -15.73 35.43
C GLU A 915 -3.26 -14.37 35.55
N ASN A 916 -3.23 -13.54 34.50
CA ASN A 916 -3.96 -12.29 34.49
C ASN A 916 -5.47 -12.54 34.62
N SER A 917 -6.18 -11.70 35.36
CA SER A 917 -7.63 -11.85 35.53
C SER A 917 -8.43 -11.55 34.26
N ASN A 918 -7.83 -10.87 33.27
CA ASN A 918 -8.43 -10.64 31.97
C ASN A 918 -7.89 -11.67 30.95
N PRO A 919 -8.73 -12.60 30.46
CA PRO A 919 -8.32 -13.59 29.46
C PRO A 919 -7.80 -13.00 28.15
N SER A 920 -8.20 -11.78 27.80
CA SER A 920 -7.72 -11.14 26.56
C SER A 920 -6.23 -10.77 26.60
N PHE A 921 -5.58 -10.85 27.77
CA PHE A 921 -4.15 -10.57 27.95
C PHE A 921 -3.31 -11.84 28.06
N HIS A 922 -3.93 -13.02 27.99
CA HIS A 922 -3.21 -14.28 28.10
C HIS A 922 -2.41 -14.49 26.81
N PRO A 923 -1.14 -14.93 26.91
CA PRO A 923 -0.41 -15.40 25.74
C PRO A 923 -1.18 -16.52 25.04
N LYS A 924 -1.27 -16.45 23.72
CA LYS A 924 -1.94 -17.45 22.88
C LYS A 924 -1.00 -17.98 21.80
N LEU A 925 -1.27 -19.20 21.37
CA LEU A 925 -0.70 -19.79 20.17
C LEU A 925 -1.86 -20.12 19.25
N GLU A 926 -1.93 -19.47 18.11
CA GLU A 926 -2.94 -19.74 17.09
C GLU A 926 -2.32 -20.59 15.99
N VAL A 927 -3.03 -21.63 15.58
CA VAL A 927 -2.56 -22.62 14.60
C VAL A 927 -3.68 -22.89 13.63
N ILE A 928 -3.40 -22.71 12.33
CA ILE A 928 -4.29 -23.15 11.25
C ILE A 928 -3.73 -24.45 10.71
N TYR A 929 -4.58 -25.47 10.63
CA TYR A 929 -4.19 -26.77 10.09
C TYR A 929 -5.33 -27.48 9.37
N THR A 930 -4.95 -28.28 8.38
CA THR A 930 -5.86 -29.22 7.73
C THR A 930 -5.66 -30.63 8.35
N PRO A 931 -6.74 -31.33 8.81
CA PRO A 931 -6.67 -32.55 9.62
C PRO A 931 -5.90 -33.74 9.07
#